data_AF-A0A7J3WUA5-F1
#
_entry.id   AF-A0A7J3WUA5-F1
#
_cell.length_a   1.000
_cell.length_b   1.000
_cell.length_c   1.000
_cell.angle_alpha   90.00
_cell.angle_beta   90.00
_cell.angle_gamma   90.00
#
_symmetry.space_group_name_H-M   'P 1'
#
loop_
_entity.id
_entity.type
_entity.pdbx_description
1 polymer ?
#
loop_
_entity_poly.entity_id
_entity_poly.type
_entity_poly.pdbx_seq_one_letter_code
_entity_poly.pdbx_strand_id
1 'polypeptide(L)'
;MKEGVEKFEMKNWDQFFSFAFFHSDGEEKGSDEKLQGKKILVDGNLMVRVALNTSSRDEKLRTEAIYTYYYSPHEKRLFVKLKHESREEWNGNITYAYFSSIHSTSKSIEELNMGRIMPYIHINGKDGIEEYKLNTNPESKEFQWIISAKDAVYMGQPPWVSVDDKKKAYALIFSKSLLVTAATKEEINVPGLEVDGGGVNMGAYGRVNEGVAYDGVVEAFIGNYSDVKMEGDAFEILMNYRNLGGGAGEYEKEAIHNLTVVVGMRHSIPFSTHISALLGIKIPHMEIEIWEGNRKVASGAVNFRKIDFQLPDGNYTIKAFHLGINGKKFIGEKYVELKKDERVKVWCTFQSHIKVKSVEGSVIKIFDGKGGMVGENVSHGIITIPLPAMKRYTLQIIYHGFLMEEKEIFLLLPTSVEYSFPTYDFAVDVKDSLGLPFGEKVTVFMYSDEMRERENIYGVKDGSIYSFSSLPSATYHLVVTYKGTSVDKKIVIPDENMAEIVLPVDYGIKVKTYDSRGFPLSTKIYFEREGKKFSVERLPPGEYHMAIYRGGKKIASREILVNGDANYDVITNRISLYPFIIPLAMVVLALITKRKEAYLGLLLSLSILFPWWGAKGTSSTSLYLFPPSMIEMKST
;
A
#
# COMPACT_ATOMS: atom_id res chain seq x y z
N MET A 1 -8.13 -14.11 13.37
CA MET A 1 -8.38 -14.15 14.82
C MET A 1 -7.29 -13.38 15.53
N LYS A 2 -7.53 -12.91 16.76
CA LYS A 2 -6.47 -12.39 17.64
C LYS A 2 -5.36 -13.42 17.80
N GLU A 3 -4.14 -12.94 17.96
CA GLU A 3 -2.96 -13.78 18.08
C GLU A 3 -2.98 -14.60 19.38
N GLY A 4 -2.48 -15.84 19.32
CA GLY A 4 -2.46 -16.76 20.48
C GLY A 4 -3.79 -17.44 20.81
N VAL A 5 -4.84 -17.25 20.00
CA VAL A 5 -6.15 -17.86 20.23
C VAL A 5 -6.29 -19.21 19.50
N GLU A 6 -6.65 -20.26 20.24
CA GLU A 6 -6.81 -21.63 19.71
C GLU A 6 -8.22 -21.92 19.12
N LYS A 7 -9.24 -21.15 19.53
CA LYS A 7 -10.64 -21.37 19.10
C LYS A 7 -11.27 -20.08 18.58
N PHE A 8 -12.04 -20.23 17.50
CA PHE A 8 -12.82 -19.12 16.97
C PHE A 8 -14.03 -18.84 17.88
N GLU A 9 -14.06 -17.63 18.43
CA GLU A 9 -15.19 -17.03 19.14
C GLU A 9 -15.36 -15.60 18.60
N MET A 10 -16.58 -15.05 18.58
CA MET A 10 -16.84 -13.73 17.99
C MET A 10 -15.95 -12.62 18.59
N LYS A 11 -15.78 -12.60 19.92
CA LYS A 11 -14.87 -11.65 20.61
C LYS A 11 -13.38 -11.73 20.19
N ASN A 12 -12.98 -12.84 19.56
CA ASN A 12 -11.62 -13.07 19.07
C ASN A 12 -11.46 -12.73 17.58
N TRP A 13 -12.49 -12.20 16.93
CA TRP A 13 -12.38 -11.61 15.60
C TRP A 13 -11.49 -10.35 15.64
N ASP A 14 -10.56 -10.24 14.68
CA ASP A 14 -9.74 -9.04 14.46
C ASP A 14 -10.08 -8.41 13.09
N GLN A 15 -9.65 -9.03 11.98
CA GLN A 15 -9.89 -8.55 10.60
C GLN A 15 -10.45 -9.66 9.70
N PHE A 16 -11.09 -9.27 8.59
CA PHE A 16 -11.64 -10.16 7.59
C PHE A 16 -11.07 -9.85 6.19
N PHE A 17 -10.69 -10.90 5.46
CA PHE A 17 -10.29 -10.83 4.05
C PHE A 17 -11.23 -11.72 3.26
N SER A 18 -11.70 -11.22 2.13
CA SER A 18 -12.41 -12.03 1.15
C SER A 18 -11.78 -11.87 -0.21
N PHE A 19 -11.85 -12.98 -0.93
CA PHE A 19 -11.38 -13.14 -2.29
C PHE A 19 -12.52 -13.61 -3.18
N ALA A 20 -13.76 -13.30 -2.79
CA ALA A 20 -14.91 -13.53 -3.65
C ALA A 20 -15.06 -12.36 -4.62
N PHE A 21 -15.52 -12.69 -5.82
CA PHE A 21 -15.86 -11.74 -6.85
C PHE A 21 -17.20 -11.07 -6.54
N PHE A 22 -17.22 -9.74 -6.44
CA PHE A 22 -18.45 -8.95 -6.28
C PHE A 22 -18.60 -7.92 -7.40
N HIS A 23 -19.85 -7.62 -7.72
CA HIS A 23 -20.21 -6.40 -8.44
C HIS A 23 -21.33 -5.67 -7.69
N SER A 24 -21.39 -4.36 -7.88
CA SER A 24 -22.50 -3.54 -7.37
C SER A 24 -22.90 -2.46 -8.40
N ASP A 25 -24.17 -2.46 -8.76
CA ASP A 25 -24.88 -1.43 -9.54
C ASP A 25 -26.00 -0.75 -8.72
N GLY A 26 -26.00 -0.97 -7.41
CA GLY A 26 -27.06 -0.57 -6.47
C GLY A 26 -27.50 -1.72 -5.56
N GLU A 27 -27.41 -2.96 -6.05
CA GLU A 27 -27.50 -4.19 -5.26
C GLU A 27 -26.17 -4.95 -5.38
N GLU A 28 -25.61 -5.39 -4.26
CA GLU A 28 -24.36 -6.16 -4.27
C GLU A 28 -24.66 -7.63 -4.53
N LYS A 29 -24.00 -8.19 -5.54
CA LYS A 29 -24.03 -9.63 -5.81
C LYS A 29 -22.63 -10.21 -5.71
N GLY A 30 -22.55 -11.37 -5.10
CA GLY A 30 -21.29 -12.02 -4.75
C GLY A 30 -21.19 -13.43 -5.29
N SER A 31 -20.00 -13.82 -5.70
CA SER A 31 -19.70 -15.22 -6.03
C SER A 31 -19.61 -16.13 -4.79
N ASP A 32 -19.77 -15.60 -3.58
CA ASP A 32 -19.76 -16.33 -2.31
C ASP A 32 -21.15 -16.87 -1.90
N GLU A 33 -22.21 -16.53 -2.65
CA GLU A 33 -23.58 -16.93 -2.31
C GLU A 33 -23.83 -18.45 -2.41
N LYS A 34 -23.06 -19.18 -3.23
CA LYS A 34 -23.19 -20.64 -3.44
C LYS A 34 -21.83 -21.31 -3.55
N LEU A 35 -21.54 -22.24 -2.63
CA LEU A 35 -20.39 -23.14 -2.75
C LEU A 35 -20.67 -24.23 -3.79
N GLN A 36 -19.86 -24.29 -4.85
CA GLN A 36 -19.97 -25.28 -5.91
C GLN A 36 -19.08 -26.49 -5.66
N GLY A 37 -17.91 -26.29 -5.05
CA GLY A 37 -17.00 -27.39 -4.75
C GLY A 37 -15.87 -27.01 -3.79
N LYS A 38 -15.38 -28.02 -3.06
CA LYS A 38 -14.22 -27.92 -2.17
C LYS A 38 -13.35 -29.16 -2.36
N LYS A 39 -12.04 -28.96 -2.47
CA LYS A 39 -11.05 -30.05 -2.58
C LYS A 39 -9.79 -29.71 -1.80
N ILE A 40 -9.36 -30.61 -0.93
CA ILE A 40 -8.03 -30.52 -0.31
C ILE A 40 -7.03 -31.08 -1.31
N LEU A 41 -6.08 -30.25 -1.74
CA LEU A 41 -5.05 -30.61 -2.70
C LEU A 41 -3.79 -31.13 -2.01
N VAL A 42 -3.44 -30.53 -0.87
CA VAL A 42 -2.33 -30.95 -0.01
C VAL A 42 -2.74 -30.80 1.44
N ASP A 43 -2.46 -31.82 2.23
CA ASP A 43 -2.66 -31.85 3.68
C ASP A 43 -1.35 -32.30 4.34
N GLY A 44 -0.51 -31.32 4.69
CA GLY A 44 0.83 -31.56 5.21
C GLY A 44 1.15 -30.68 6.40
N ASN A 45 2.11 -31.13 7.21
CA ASN A 45 2.48 -30.46 8.47
C ASN A 45 3.04 -29.04 8.29
N LEU A 46 3.67 -28.76 7.13
CA LEU A 46 4.29 -27.47 6.83
C LEU A 46 3.53 -26.68 5.76
N MET A 47 2.59 -27.32 5.07
CA MET A 47 1.84 -26.70 3.99
C MET A 47 0.48 -27.36 3.82
N VAL A 48 -0.56 -26.54 3.69
CA VAL A 48 -1.91 -26.98 3.36
C VAL A 48 -2.37 -26.26 2.10
N ARG A 49 -3.00 -26.98 1.17
CA ARG A 49 -3.59 -26.42 -0.05
C ARG A 49 -5.05 -26.84 -0.20
N VAL A 50 -5.93 -25.87 -0.37
CA VAL A 50 -7.38 -26.08 -0.53
C VAL A 50 -7.86 -25.33 -1.76
N ALA A 51 -8.53 -26.03 -2.66
CA ALA A 51 -9.27 -25.44 -3.78
C ALA A 51 -10.74 -25.27 -3.41
N LEU A 52 -11.28 -24.09 -3.69
CA LEU A 52 -12.69 -23.73 -3.53
C LEU A 52 -13.22 -23.17 -4.84
N ASN A 53 -14.40 -23.64 -5.23
CA ASN A 53 -15.16 -23.11 -6.36
C ASN A 53 -16.48 -22.58 -5.84
N THR A 54 -16.78 -21.32 -6.10
CA THR A 54 -18.00 -20.65 -5.65
C THR A 54 -18.66 -19.89 -6.80
N SER A 55 -19.96 -19.63 -6.68
CA SER A 55 -20.70 -18.81 -7.64
C SER A 55 -21.77 -17.97 -6.98
N SER A 56 -22.27 -16.98 -7.71
CA SER A 56 -23.54 -16.32 -7.36
C SER A 56 -24.71 -17.30 -7.47
N ARG A 57 -25.87 -16.98 -6.88
CA ARG A 57 -27.09 -17.80 -6.97
C ARG A 57 -27.59 -17.97 -8.40
N ASP A 58 -27.44 -16.93 -9.22
CA ASP A 58 -27.77 -16.93 -10.65
C ASP A 58 -26.65 -17.52 -11.52
N GLU A 59 -25.55 -17.96 -10.91
CA GLU A 59 -24.35 -18.55 -11.53
C GLU A 59 -23.63 -17.66 -12.55
N LYS A 60 -23.93 -16.35 -12.55
CA LYS A 60 -23.33 -15.37 -13.45
C LYS A 60 -21.91 -14.99 -13.05
N LEU A 61 -21.61 -15.00 -11.76
CA LEU A 61 -20.28 -14.77 -11.21
C LEU A 61 -19.71 -16.07 -10.71
N ARG A 62 -18.44 -16.33 -11.03
CA ARG A 62 -17.72 -17.53 -10.59
C ARG A 62 -16.35 -17.18 -10.07
N THR A 63 -15.96 -17.87 -9.01
CA THR A 63 -14.63 -17.77 -8.42
C THR A 63 -14.03 -19.16 -8.26
N GLU A 64 -12.85 -19.35 -8.81
CA GLU A 64 -11.97 -20.47 -8.52
C GLU A 64 -10.79 -19.96 -7.68
N ALA A 65 -10.65 -20.46 -6.47
CA ALA A 65 -9.63 -20.01 -5.53
C ALA A 65 -8.83 -21.20 -5.00
N ILE A 66 -7.50 -21.15 -5.13
CA ILE A 66 -6.59 -22.12 -4.50
C ILE A 66 -5.82 -21.42 -3.40
N TYR A 67 -6.19 -21.73 -2.16
CA TYR A 67 -5.55 -21.28 -0.94
C TYR A 67 -4.36 -22.17 -0.63
N THR A 68 -3.20 -21.55 -0.39
CA THR A 68 -1.95 -22.21 -0.03
C THR A 68 -1.39 -21.53 1.21
N TYR A 69 -1.41 -22.25 2.32
CA TYR A 69 -0.86 -21.78 3.59
C TYR A 69 0.46 -22.50 3.85
N TYR A 70 1.49 -21.74 4.19
CA TYR A 70 2.78 -22.26 4.65
C TYR A 70 2.93 -21.99 6.14
N TYR A 71 3.38 -22.99 6.89
CA TYR A 71 3.68 -22.81 8.30
C TYR A 71 4.79 -21.77 8.47
N SER A 72 4.42 -20.64 9.07
CA SER A 72 5.31 -19.51 9.35
C SER A 72 5.23 -19.20 10.86
N PRO A 73 6.33 -19.38 11.61
CA PRO A 73 6.29 -19.30 13.07
C PRO A 73 6.09 -17.87 13.60
N HIS A 74 6.68 -16.86 12.95
CA HIS A 74 6.66 -15.46 13.42
C HIS A 74 5.59 -14.59 12.75
N GLU A 75 5.41 -14.74 11.43
CA GLU A 75 4.43 -13.99 10.64
C GLU A 75 3.40 -14.94 10.06
N LYS A 76 2.25 -14.43 9.60
CA LYS A 76 1.25 -15.27 8.92
C LYS A 76 1.13 -14.86 7.46
N ARG A 77 1.16 -15.87 6.59
CA ARG A 77 1.15 -15.70 5.14
C ARG A 77 0.17 -16.68 4.52
N LEU A 78 -0.65 -16.20 3.61
CA LEU A 78 -1.60 -17.02 2.85
C LEU A 78 -1.51 -16.62 1.38
N PHE A 79 -1.25 -17.58 0.52
CA PHE A 79 -1.24 -17.38 -0.93
C PHE A 79 -2.55 -17.84 -1.51
N VAL A 80 -3.14 -17.02 -2.38
CA VAL A 80 -4.39 -17.33 -3.05
C VAL A 80 -4.18 -17.15 -4.55
N LYS A 81 -4.26 -18.25 -5.29
CA LYS A 81 -4.42 -18.18 -6.75
C LYS A 81 -5.90 -18.01 -7.03
N LEU A 82 -6.25 -16.91 -7.69
CA LEU A 82 -7.62 -16.51 -7.94
C LEU A 82 -7.90 -16.43 -9.43
N LYS A 83 -9.05 -16.97 -9.82
CA LYS A 83 -9.65 -16.76 -11.12
C LYS A 83 -11.11 -16.33 -10.93
N HIS A 84 -11.45 -15.14 -11.39
CA HIS A 84 -12.80 -14.61 -11.40
C HIS A 84 -13.32 -14.60 -12.83
N GLU A 85 -14.51 -15.14 -13.02
CA GLU A 85 -15.18 -15.18 -14.32
C GLU A 85 -16.57 -14.57 -14.21
N SER A 86 -16.91 -13.76 -15.21
CA SER A 86 -18.26 -13.26 -15.45
C SER A 86 -18.85 -13.92 -16.68
N ARG A 87 -20.11 -14.35 -16.60
CA ARG A 87 -20.87 -14.87 -17.76
C ARG A 87 -21.67 -13.82 -18.51
N GLU A 88 -21.66 -12.58 -18.03
CA GLU A 88 -22.27 -11.47 -18.73
C GLU A 88 -21.46 -10.20 -18.53
N GLU A 89 -21.79 -9.18 -19.31
CA GLU A 89 -21.18 -7.87 -19.14
C GLU A 89 -21.79 -7.14 -17.95
N TRP A 90 -20.94 -6.50 -17.17
CA TRP A 90 -21.35 -5.65 -16.04
C TRP A 90 -20.72 -4.28 -16.15
N ASN A 91 -21.37 -3.28 -15.58
CA ASN A 91 -20.83 -1.93 -15.46
C ASN A 91 -21.02 -1.42 -14.03
N GLY A 92 -19.95 -0.93 -13.41
CA GLY A 92 -20.02 -0.39 -12.05
C GLY A 92 -18.75 -0.63 -11.25
N ASN A 93 -18.92 -0.75 -9.93
CA ASN A 93 -17.84 -1.12 -9.03
C ASN A 93 -17.65 -2.64 -9.04
N ILE A 94 -16.42 -3.07 -9.23
CA ILE A 94 -16.03 -4.48 -9.23
C ILE A 94 -14.99 -4.70 -8.15
N THR A 95 -15.19 -5.75 -7.34
CA THR A 95 -14.28 -6.14 -6.26
C THR A 95 -13.75 -7.54 -6.54
N TYR A 96 -12.43 -7.68 -6.65
CA TYR A 96 -11.75 -8.98 -6.77
C TYR A 96 -11.26 -9.49 -5.41
N ALA A 97 -10.92 -8.57 -4.52
CA ALA A 97 -10.60 -8.87 -3.13
C ALA A 97 -10.97 -7.66 -2.26
N TYR A 98 -11.28 -7.91 -1.00
CA TYR A 98 -11.50 -6.83 -0.04
C TYR A 98 -11.03 -7.16 1.37
N PHE A 99 -10.66 -6.09 2.07
CA PHE A 99 -10.54 -6.04 3.51
C PHE A 99 -11.84 -5.51 4.10
N SER A 100 -12.32 -6.14 5.15
CA SER A 100 -13.35 -5.56 5.99
C SER A 100 -12.92 -5.59 7.45
N SER A 101 -13.15 -4.45 8.09
CA SER A 101 -12.97 -4.23 9.52
C SER A 101 -14.35 -3.99 10.12
N ILE A 102 -14.62 -4.64 11.24
CA ILE A 102 -15.81 -4.37 12.06
C ILE A 102 -15.31 -3.92 13.42
N HIS A 103 -15.92 -2.88 13.97
CA HIS A 103 -15.77 -2.54 15.38
C HIS A 103 -17.15 -2.58 16.02
N SER A 104 -17.36 -3.51 16.95
CA SER A 104 -18.64 -3.69 17.61
C SER A 104 -18.45 -3.51 19.11
N THR A 105 -19.31 -2.71 19.74
CA THR A 105 -19.36 -2.51 21.17
C THR A 105 -20.75 -2.77 21.72
N SER A 106 -20.84 -3.55 22.80
CA SER A 106 -22.07 -3.91 23.49
C SER A 106 -21.89 -3.81 25.01
N LYS A 107 -22.85 -3.16 25.65
CA LYS A 107 -22.86 -2.99 27.13
C LYS A 107 -23.45 -4.20 27.85
N SER A 108 -24.24 -5.01 27.17
CA SER A 108 -24.99 -6.12 27.77
C SER A 108 -24.45 -7.50 27.40
N ILE A 109 -23.74 -7.62 26.27
CA ILE A 109 -23.24 -8.89 25.74
C ILE A 109 -21.74 -8.73 25.44
N GLU A 110 -20.89 -9.27 26.32
CA GLU A 110 -19.43 -9.13 26.19
C GLU A 110 -18.90 -9.75 24.90
N GLU A 111 -19.52 -10.82 24.42
CA GLU A 111 -19.15 -11.54 23.20
C GLU A 111 -19.34 -10.69 21.92
N LEU A 112 -20.14 -9.63 21.99
CA LEU A 112 -20.32 -8.68 20.89
C LEU A 112 -19.27 -7.57 20.89
N ASN A 113 -18.40 -7.48 21.90
CA ASN A 113 -17.25 -6.58 21.90
C ASN A 113 -16.12 -7.16 21.06
N MET A 114 -16.06 -6.82 19.78
CA MET A 114 -15.16 -7.46 18.83
C MET A 114 -14.62 -6.52 17.76
N GLY A 115 -13.47 -6.93 17.19
CA GLY A 115 -12.83 -6.25 16.07
C GLY A 115 -12.38 -4.82 16.35
N ARG A 116 -11.77 -4.22 15.34
CA ARG A 116 -11.32 -2.83 15.32
C ARG A 116 -11.19 -2.35 13.89
N ILE A 117 -11.49 -1.08 13.65
CA ILE A 117 -11.14 -0.41 12.40
C ILE A 117 -9.71 0.12 12.57
N MET A 118 -8.83 -0.24 11.64
CA MET A 118 -7.45 0.26 11.65
C MET A 118 -7.42 1.74 11.24
N PRO A 119 -6.55 2.56 11.87
CA PRO A 119 -6.54 3.99 11.61
C PRO A 119 -5.90 4.40 10.28
N TYR A 120 -5.10 3.54 9.64
CA TYR A 120 -4.39 3.88 8.41
C TYR A 120 -4.59 2.86 7.30
N ILE A 121 -4.63 3.37 6.08
CA ILE A 121 -4.40 2.63 4.85
C ILE A 121 -3.07 3.11 4.28
N HIS A 122 -2.16 2.19 3.97
CA HIS A 122 -1.01 2.49 3.13
C HIS A 122 -1.10 1.74 1.82
N ILE A 123 -0.76 2.41 0.73
CA ILE A 123 -0.80 1.84 -0.61
C ILE A 123 0.56 2.09 -1.24
N ASN A 124 1.17 1.08 -1.84
CA ASN A 124 2.22 1.37 -2.82
C ASN A 124 1.53 1.97 -4.04
N GLY A 125 1.49 3.29 -4.15
CA GLY A 125 0.95 3.99 -5.31
C GLY A 125 1.95 3.98 -6.46
N LYS A 126 1.56 4.55 -7.61
CA LYS A 126 2.45 4.68 -8.77
C LYS A 126 3.68 5.53 -8.48
N ASP A 127 3.48 6.56 -7.67
CA ASP A 127 4.46 7.61 -7.43
C ASP A 127 5.07 7.53 -6.02
N GLY A 128 4.87 6.43 -5.29
CA GLY A 128 5.37 6.24 -3.93
C GLY A 128 4.31 5.71 -2.97
N ILE A 129 4.67 5.59 -1.69
CA ILE A 129 3.75 5.08 -0.66
C ILE A 129 2.78 6.19 -0.25
N GLU A 130 1.50 5.97 -0.53
CA GLU A 130 0.40 6.84 -0.16
C GLU A 130 -0.14 6.43 1.23
N GLU A 131 -0.54 7.39 2.06
CA GLU A 131 -1.09 7.17 3.40
C GLU A 131 -2.45 7.87 3.53
N TYR A 132 -3.46 7.13 3.97
CA TYR A 132 -4.81 7.65 4.18
C TYR A 132 -5.31 7.32 5.57
N LYS A 133 -5.82 8.33 6.29
CA LYS A 133 -6.49 8.12 7.58
C LYS A 133 -7.90 7.57 7.39
N LEU A 134 -8.21 6.52 8.14
CA LEU A 134 -9.56 5.97 8.29
C LEU A 134 -10.21 6.51 9.56
N ASN A 135 -11.50 6.82 9.48
CA ASN A 135 -12.29 7.12 10.66
C ASN A 135 -12.58 5.81 11.42
N THR A 136 -12.00 5.64 12.60
CA THR A 136 -12.17 4.42 13.40
C THR A 136 -13.49 4.36 14.16
N ASN A 137 -14.26 5.45 14.20
CA ASN A 137 -15.57 5.54 14.83
C ASN A 137 -16.54 6.34 13.92
N PRO A 138 -16.91 5.79 12.75
CA PRO A 138 -17.85 6.43 11.84
C PRO A 138 -19.21 6.63 12.51
N GLU A 139 -19.83 7.79 12.30
CA GLU A 139 -21.18 8.10 12.85
C GLU A 139 -22.24 8.22 11.75
N SER A 140 -21.83 8.05 10.48
CA SER A 140 -22.71 8.24 9.33
C SER A 140 -23.33 6.91 8.92
N LYS A 141 -24.65 6.91 8.70
CA LYS A 141 -25.38 5.80 8.07
C LYS A 141 -25.11 5.67 6.57
N GLU A 142 -24.60 6.71 5.93
CA GLU A 142 -24.13 6.67 4.55
C GLU A 142 -22.63 6.37 4.51
N PHE A 143 -22.15 5.76 3.41
CA PHE A 143 -20.72 5.51 3.21
C PHE A 143 -19.96 6.84 3.16
N GLN A 144 -19.02 7.00 4.09
CA GLN A 144 -18.02 8.04 4.04
C GLN A 144 -16.86 7.50 3.22
N TRP A 145 -16.73 7.96 1.98
CA TRP A 145 -15.65 7.53 1.09
C TRP A 145 -14.34 8.22 1.49
N ILE A 146 -13.34 7.41 1.85
CA ILE A 146 -11.96 7.85 2.03
C ILE A 146 -11.22 7.77 0.70
N ILE A 147 -11.44 6.72 -0.09
CA ILE A 147 -10.94 6.64 -1.46
C ILE A 147 -12.10 6.20 -2.33
N SER A 148 -12.57 7.08 -3.21
CA SER A 148 -13.66 6.79 -4.14
C SER A 148 -13.11 6.27 -5.47
N ALA A 149 -13.95 5.59 -6.25
CA ALA A 149 -13.56 5.17 -7.60
C ALA A 149 -13.20 6.36 -8.52
N LYS A 150 -13.71 7.57 -8.22
CA LYS A 150 -13.41 8.79 -8.99
C LYS A 150 -12.00 9.31 -8.73
N ASP A 151 -11.40 8.96 -7.60
CA ASP A 151 -10.06 9.38 -7.21
C ASP A 151 -8.98 8.66 -8.03
N ALA A 152 -9.36 7.58 -8.74
CA ALA A 152 -8.49 6.83 -9.65
C ALA A 152 -7.16 6.37 -9.01
N VAL A 153 -7.21 5.94 -7.75
CA VAL A 153 -6.04 5.47 -7.00
C VAL A 153 -5.72 4.02 -7.39
N TYR A 154 -4.59 3.81 -8.05
CA TYR A 154 -4.10 2.50 -8.48
C TYR A 154 -2.82 2.12 -7.75
N MET A 155 -2.67 0.84 -7.44
CA MET A 155 -1.41 0.32 -6.90
C MET A 155 -0.26 0.46 -7.93
N GLY A 156 0.94 0.82 -7.47
CA GLY A 156 2.19 0.79 -8.22
C GLY A 156 2.80 -0.60 -8.31
N GLN A 157 4.11 -0.66 -8.50
CA GLN A 157 4.88 -1.91 -8.57
C GLN A 157 5.92 -1.95 -7.44
N PRO A 158 6.00 -3.02 -6.64
CA PRO A 158 5.06 -4.16 -6.58
C PRO A 158 3.69 -3.73 -6.01
N PRO A 159 2.55 -4.29 -6.48
CA PRO A 159 1.25 -3.77 -6.10
C PRO A 159 0.82 -4.34 -4.75
N TRP A 160 0.78 -3.48 -3.73
CA TRP A 160 0.30 -3.85 -2.39
C TRP A 160 -0.49 -2.74 -1.73
N VAL A 161 -1.36 -3.15 -0.81
CA VAL A 161 -2.15 -2.29 0.08
C VAL A 161 -2.16 -2.91 1.48
N SER A 162 -2.07 -2.06 2.51
CA SER A 162 -2.20 -2.47 3.91
C SER A 162 -3.24 -1.64 4.66
N VAL A 163 -3.90 -2.28 5.62
CA VAL A 163 -4.60 -1.62 6.72
C VAL A 163 -3.81 -1.87 8.00
N ASP A 164 -3.47 -0.80 8.73
CA ASP A 164 -2.50 -0.89 9.82
C ASP A 164 -2.63 0.22 10.89
N ASP A 165 -1.91 0.01 11.98
CA ASP A 165 -1.73 0.97 13.08
C ASP A 165 -0.27 1.48 13.17
N LYS A 166 0.47 1.45 12.05
CA LYS A 166 1.92 1.71 11.91
C LYS A 166 2.84 0.78 12.71
N LYS A 167 2.28 -0.18 13.44
CA LYS A 167 3.01 -1.27 14.09
C LYS A 167 2.62 -2.59 13.46
N LYS A 168 1.35 -2.99 13.59
CA LYS A 168 0.78 -4.20 13.01
C LYS A 168 0.08 -3.86 11.70
N ALA A 169 0.39 -4.62 10.67
CA ALA A 169 -0.19 -4.48 9.35
C ALA A 169 -0.88 -5.76 8.88
N TYR A 170 -1.97 -5.54 8.15
CA TYR A 170 -2.65 -6.53 7.36
C TYR A 170 -2.54 -6.10 5.91
N ALA A 171 -1.72 -6.80 5.13
CA ALA A 171 -1.41 -6.42 3.77
C ALA A 171 -1.90 -7.47 2.77
N LEU A 172 -2.30 -6.99 1.60
CA LEU A 172 -2.57 -7.80 0.42
C LEU A 172 -1.62 -7.34 -0.69
N ILE A 173 -0.81 -8.28 -1.15
CA ILE A 173 0.18 -8.09 -2.21
C ILE A 173 -0.31 -8.84 -3.42
N PHE A 174 -0.41 -8.16 -4.55
CA PHE A 174 -1.02 -8.68 -5.77
C PHE A 174 0.04 -8.97 -6.83
N SER A 175 -0.29 -9.86 -7.75
CA SER A 175 0.48 -10.04 -9.00
C SER A 175 0.18 -8.97 -10.07
N LYS A 176 -0.89 -8.19 -9.89
CA LYS A 176 -1.37 -7.17 -10.84
C LYS A 176 -1.82 -5.93 -10.09
N SER A 177 -1.58 -4.76 -10.69
CA SER A 177 -2.11 -3.49 -10.17
C SER A 177 -3.64 -3.46 -10.31
N LEU A 178 -4.32 -2.98 -9.26
CA LEU A 178 -5.77 -2.84 -9.19
C LEU A 178 -6.13 -1.44 -8.66
N LEU A 179 -7.36 -1.01 -8.94
CA LEU A 179 -7.96 0.18 -8.35
C LEU A 179 -8.26 -0.10 -6.87
N VAL A 180 -7.94 0.86 -5.99
CA VAL A 180 -8.25 0.79 -4.56
C VAL A 180 -9.38 1.76 -4.26
N THR A 181 -10.39 1.28 -3.51
CA THR A 181 -11.42 2.13 -2.93
C THR A 181 -11.56 1.83 -1.44
N ALA A 182 -11.94 2.82 -0.64
CA ALA A 182 -12.04 2.68 0.81
C ALA A 182 -13.16 3.54 1.38
N ALA A 183 -13.91 2.98 2.32
CA ALA A 183 -15.02 3.67 2.96
C ALA A 183 -15.22 3.20 4.41
N THR A 184 -15.84 4.06 5.21
CA THR A 184 -16.31 3.75 6.58
C THR A 184 -17.78 4.12 6.74
N LYS A 185 -18.49 3.41 7.59
CA LYS A 185 -19.92 3.62 7.84
C LYS A 185 -20.30 3.09 9.23
N GLU A 186 -21.25 3.77 9.88
CA GLU A 186 -21.92 3.27 11.08
C GLU A 186 -23.05 2.31 10.64
N GLU A 187 -22.88 1.01 10.87
CA GLU A 187 -23.86 0.00 10.45
C GLU A 187 -25.06 -0.02 11.40
N ILE A 188 -24.81 -0.18 12.69
CA ILE A 188 -25.86 -0.27 13.72
C ILE A 188 -25.52 0.73 14.82
N ASN A 189 -26.52 1.54 15.20
CA ASN A 189 -26.40 2.39 16.38
C ASN A 189 -27.75 2.37 17.08
N VAL A 190 -27.83 1.56 18.14
CA VAL A 190 -29.00 1.42 18.99
C VAL A 190 -28.55 1.47 20.45
N PRO A 191 -29.44 1.82 21.40
CA PRO A 191 -29.04 1.94 22.79
C PRO A 191 -28.35 0.68 23.34
N GLY A 192 -27.06 0.80 23.65
CA GLY A 192 -26.25 -0.27 24.22
C GLY A 192 -25.57 -1.21 23.22
N LEU A 193 -25.74 -1.02 21.91
CA LEU A 193 -25.03 -1.72 20.84
C LEU A 193 -24.69 -0.76 19.68
N GLU A 194 -23.40 -0.64 19.40
CA GLU A 194 -22.85 0.14 18.28
C GLU A 194 -22.00 -0.79 17.42
N VAL A 195 -22.18 -0.75 16.10
CA VAL A 195 -21.44 -1.54 15.13
C VAL A 195 -21.01 -0.65 13.98
N ASP A 196 -19.71 -0.54 13.81
CA ASP A 196 -19.06 0.24 12.77
C ASP A 196 -18.38 -0.67 11.76
N GLY A 197 -18.45 -0.26 10.50
CA GLY A 197 -17.81 -0.92 9.37
C GLY A 197 -16.74 -0.04 8.73
N GLY A 198 -15.61 -0.66 8.41
CA GLY A 198 -14.60 -0.14 7.50
C GLY A 198 -14.32 -1.14 6.40
N GLY A 199 -14.04 -0.66 5.19
CA GLY A 199 -13.73 -1.52 4.05
C GLY A 199 -12.68 -0.93 3.12
N VAL A 200 -11.81 -1.78 2.59
CA VAL A 200 -10.88 -1.46 1.51
C VAL A 200 -11.05 -2.50 0.41
N ASN A 201 -11.47 -2.08 -0.76
CA ASN A 201 -11.75 -2.95 -1.90
C ASN A 201 -10.67 -2.77 -2.97
N MET A 202 -10.24 -3.89 -3.56
CA MET A 202 -9.30 -3.93 -4.66
C MET A 202 -9.98 -4.55 -5.86
N GLY A 203 -10.04 -3.80 -6.96
CA GLY A 203 -10.67 -4.29 -8.17
C GLY A 203 -10.60 -3.32 -9.33
N ALA A 204 -11.75 -3.05 -9.93
CA ALA A 204 -11.88 -2.24 -11.12
C ALA A 204 -13.15 -1.39 -11.07
N TYR A 205 -13.18 -0.35 -11.89
CA TYR A 205 -14.37 0.48 -12.10
C TYR A 205 -14.67 0.58 -13.59
N GLY A 206 -15.95 0.45 -13.94
CA GLY A 206 -16.44 0.55 -15.31
C GLY A 206 -16.91 -0.80 -15.85
N ARG A 207 -16.72 -1.04 -17.15
CA ARG A 207 -17.25 -2.21 -17.85
C ARG A 207 -16.33 -3.42 -17.71
N VAL A 208 -16.87 -4.54 -17.25
CA VAL A 208 -16.26 -5.87 -17.32
C VAL A 208 -16.97 -6.68 -18.39
N ASN A 209 -16.20 -7.25 -19.31
CA ASN A 209 -16.73 -8.10 -20.37
C ASN A 209 -17.03 -9.51 -19.84
N GLU A 210 -17.84 -10.25 -20.58
CA GLU A 210 -17.95 -11.69 -20.39
C GLU A 210 -16.57 -12.37 -20.54
N GLY A 211 -16.30 -13.34 -19.68
CA GLY A 211 -15.05 -14.09 -19.61
C GLY A 211 -14.29 -13.90 -18.30
N VAL A 212 -12.96 -14.01 -18.37
CA VAL A 212 -12.07 -13.90 -17.20
C VAL A 212 -11.92 -12.43 -16.81
N ALA A 213 -12.50 -12.05 -15.67
CA ALA A 213 -12.41 -10.71 -15.12
C ALA A 213 -11.09 -10.48 -14.37
N TYR A 214 -10.58 -11.51 -13.69
CA TYR A 214 -9.29 -11.47 -13.01
C TYR A 214 -8.67 -12.87 -12.97
N ASP A 215 -7.36 -12.93 -13.21
CA ASP A 215 -6.55 -14.14 -13.02
C ASP A 215 -5.19 -13.71 -12.47
N GLY A 216 -4.88 -14.13 -11.25
CA GLY A 216 -3.68 -13.70 -10.57
C GLY A 216 -3.45 -14.37 -9.23
N VAL A 217 -2.31 -14.05 -8.63
CA VAL A 217 -1.93 -14.48 -7.28
C VAL A 217 -2.02 -13.30 -6.33
N VAL A 218 -2.49 -13.58 -5.12
CA VAL A 218 -2.54 -12.63 -4.01
C VAL A 218 -1.85 -13.26 -2.79
N GLU A 219 -0.95 -12.54 -2.14
CA GLU A 219 -0.40 -12.88 -0.83
C GLU A 219 -1.09 -12.01 0.24
N ALA A 220 -1.71 -12.67 1.23
CA ALA A 220 -2.14 -12.02 2.46
C ALA A 220 -1.03 -12.15 3.50
N PHE A 221 -0.49 -11.01 3.92
CA PHE A 221 0.58 -10.88 4.89
C PHE A 221 0.06 -10.24 6.18
N ILE A 222 0.41 -10.84 7.31
CA ILE A 222 0.09 -10.35 8.64
C ILE A 222 1.38 -10.30 9.46
N GLY A 223 1.81 -9.09 9.79
CA GLY A 223 3.11 -8.84 10.43
C GLY A 223 3.27 -7.37 10.81
N ASN A 224 4.51 -6.87 10.83
CA ASN A 224 4.75 -5.46 11.10
C ASN A 224 4.59 -4.61 9.84
N TYR A 225 4.17 -3.36 10.01
CA TYR A 225 4.07 -2.41 8.90
C TYR A 225 5.42 -2.15 8.22
N SER A 226 6.52 -2.09 8.98
CA SER A 226 7.87 -1.88 8.45
C SER A 226 8.30 -2.92 7.41
N ASP A 227 7.73 -4.11 7.48
CA ASP A 227 8.16 -5.27 6.71
C ASP A 227 7.36 -5.38 5.40
N VAL A 228 6.21 -4.69 5.29
CA VAL A 228 5.28 -4.80 4.14
C VAL A 228 5.96 -4.47 2.81
N LYS A 229 6.78 -3.41 2.75
CA LYS A 229 7.50 -3.04 1.52
C LYS A 229 8.47 -4.15 1.10
N MET A 230 9.26 -4.65 2.05
CA MET A 230 10.23 -5.73 1.81
C MET A 230 9.52 -7.00 1.34
N GLU A 231 8.36 -7.32 1.91
CA GLU A 231 7.54 -8.46 1.49
C GLU A 231 6.94 -8.26 0.09
N GLY A 232 6.54 -7.04 -0.27
CA GLY A 232 6.15 -6.69 -1.63
C GLY A 232 7.28 -6.95 -2.63
N ASP A 233 8.48 -6.45 -2.33
CA ASP A 233 9.67 -6.62 -3.16
C ASP A 233 10.05 -8.12 -3.29
N ALA A 234 9.96 -8.87 -2.18
CA ALA A 234 10.20 -10.31 -2.15
C ALA A 234 9.14 -11.11 -2.92
N PHE A 235 7.86 -10.72 -2.82
CA PHE A 235 6.78 -11.34 -3.57
C PHE A 235 7.08 -11.30 -5.06
N GLU A 236 7.41 -10.12 -5.60
CA GLU A 236 7.70 -9.93 -7.02
C GLU A 236 8.87 -10.80 -7.50
N ILE A 237 9.98 -10.82 -6.74
CA ILE A 237 11.15 -11.65 -7.06
C ILE A 237 10.79 -13.14 -7.06
N LEU A 238 9.99 -13.58 -6.08
CA LEU A 238 9.67 -14.99 -5.88
C LEU A 238 8.55 -15.50 -6.77
N MET A 239 7.74 -14.63 -7.38
CA MET A 239 6.64 -15.03 -8.26
C MET A 239 7.09 -15.97 -9.39
N ASN A 240 8.27 -15.74 -9.97
CA ASN A 240 8.83 -16.58 -11.04
C ASN A 240 9.19 -18.00 -10.59
N TYR A 241 9.37 -18.23 -9.29
CA TYR A 241 9.75 -19.52 -8.72
C TYR A 241 8.56 -20.25 -8.07
N ARG A 242 7.44 -19.55 -7.86
CA ARG A 242 6.27 -20.07 -7.15
C ARG A 242 5.37 -20.86 -8.09
N ASN A 243 5.44 -22.19 -8.02
CA ASN A 243 4.50 -23.06 -8.72
C ASN A 243 3.16 -23.17 -7.96
N LEU A 244 2.30 -22.16 -8.13
CA LEU A 244 0.96 -22.15 -7.56
C LEU A 244 -0.10 -22.75 -8.50
N GLY A 245 0.21 -22.92 -9.79
CA GLY A 245 -0.64 -23.59 -10.76
C GLY A 245 -0.36 -25.09 -10.83
N GLY A 246 -1.01 -25.88 -9.97
CA GLY A 246 -1.04 -27.33 -10.14
C GLY A 246 -1.81 -27.71 -11.41
N GLY A 247 -1.10 -27.75 -12.53
CA GLY A 247 -1.53 -28.18 -13.86
C GLY A 247 -0.37 -27.90 -14.80
N ALA A 248 0.12 -28.91 -15.51
CA ALA A 248 1.26 -28.79 -16.43
C ALA A 248 0.98 -27.74 -17.51
N GLY A 249 1.35 -26.49 -17.23
CA GLY A 249 1.52 -25.47 -18.25
C GLY A 249 2.84 -25.74 -18.93
N GLU A 250 2.80 -25.92 -20.25
CA GLU A 250 3.98 -25.83 -21.10
C GLU A 250 4.61 -24.45 -20.86
N TYR A 251 5.71 -24.41 -20.13
CA TYR A 251 6.65 -23.31 -20.26
C TYR A 251 7.15 -23.35 -21.70
N GLU A 252 7.11 -22.23 -22.40
CA GLU A 252 8.00 -22.04 -23.54
C GLU A 252 9.40 -22.39 -23.03
N LYS A 253 9.96 -23.49 -23.53
CA LYS A 253 11.34 -23.87 -23.23
C LYS A 253 12.20 -22.76 -23.80
N GLU A 254 12.68 -21.86 -22.95
CA GLU A 254 13.81 -21.01 -23.28
C GLU A 254 14.92 -21.90 -23.85
N ALA A 255 15.50 -21.49 -24.97
CA ALA A 255 16.56 -22.26 -25.59
C ALA A 255 17.74 -22.32 -24.62
N ILE A 256 18.10 -23.54 -24.19
CA ILE A 256 19.23 -23.76 -23.30
C ILE A 256 20.47 -23.97 -24.17
N HIS A 257 21.51 -23.20 -23.87
CA HIS A 257 22.79 -23.22 -24.56
C HIS A 257 23.93 -23.65 -23.64
N ASN A 258 24.91 -24.32 -24.23
CA ASN A 258 26.12 -24.71 -23.55
C ASN A 258 27.18 -23.59 -23.63
N LEU A 259 27.51 -22.99 -22.49
CA LEU A 259 28.60 -22.05 -22.34
C LEU A 259 29.84 -22.77 -21.81
N THR A 260 30.82 -23.00 -22.69
CA THR A 260 32.14 -23.53 -22.30
C THR A 260 33.09 -22.40 -21.96
N VAL A 261 33.44 -22.25 -20.70
CA VAL A 261 34.42 -21.27 -20.23
C VAL A 261 35.81 -21.91 -20.22
N VAL A 262 36.75 -21.32 -20.96
CA VAL A 262 38.17 -21.72 -20.98
C VAL A 262 39.01 -20.65 -20.29
N VAL A 263 39.71 -21.01 -19.23
CA VAL A 263 40.62 -20.11 -18.52
C VAL A 263 41.99 -20.06 -19.20
N GLY A 264 42.50 -18.86 -19.43
CA GLY A 264 43.83 -18.58 -20.01
C GLY A 264 44.84 -18.10 -18.96
N MET A 265 46.13 -18.31 -19.21
CA MET A 265 47.30 -17.95 -18.35
C MET A 265 47.41 -18.64 -16.99
N ARG A 266 46.33 -19.16 -16.40
CA ARG A 266 46.34 -19.97 -15.17
C ARG A 266 45.58 -21.29 -15.37
N HIS A 267 45.92 -22.30 -14.59
CA HIS A 267 45.28 -23.63 -14.64
C HIS A 267 45.01 -24.15 -13.23
N SER A 268 43.98 -24.99 -13.09
CA SER A 268 43.67 -25.69 -11.84
C SER A 268 44.26 -27.08 -11.86
N ILE A 269 44.62 -27.59 -10.69
CA ILE A 269 45.01 -28.99 -10.52
C ILE A 269 43.75 -29.84 -10.79
N PRO A 270 43.81 -30.87 -11.66
CA PRO A 270 42.65 -31.71 -11.93
C PRO A 270 42.14 -32.36 -10.64
N PHE A 271 40.81 -32.44 -10.50
CA PHE A 271 40.13 -33.01 -9.33
C PHE A 271 40.48 -32.35 -7.98
N SER A 272 41.04 -31.14 -7.98
CA SER A 272 41.46 -30.43 -6.75
C SER A 272 40.37 -30.36 -5.69
N THR A 273 39.12 -30.12 -6.10
CA THR A 273 37.96 -30.08 -5.18
C THR A 273 37.65 -31.44 -4.58
N HIS A 274 37.77 -32.53 -5.35
CA HIS A 274 37.53 -33.90 -4.89
C HIS A 274 38.65 -34.37 -3.96
N ILE A 275 39.90 -34.05 -4.29
CA ILE A 275 41.06 -34.34 -3.44
C ILE A 275 40.96 -33.54 -2.14
N SER A 276 40.55 -32.27 -2.21
CA SER A 276 40.30 -31.46 -1.02
C SER A 276 39.20 -32.02 -0.11
N ALA A 277 38.09 -32.49 -0.70
CA ALA A 277 37.01 -33.12 0.05
C ALA A 277 37.44 -34.46 0.67
N LEU A 278 38.24 -35.25 -0.04
CA LEU A 278 38.72 -36.56 0.41
C LEU A 278 39.79 -36.47 1.52
N LEU A 279 40.72 -35.51 1.41
CA LEU A 279 41.87 -35.39 2.32
C LEU A 279 41.67 -34.35 3.42
N GLY A 280 40.63 -33.52 3.36
CA GLY A 280 40.41 -32.42 4.31
C GLY A 280 41.42 -31.27 4.19
N ILE A 281 42.23 -31.24 3.12
CA ILE A 281 43.27 -30.23 2.89
C ILE A 281 42.78 -29.22 1.85
N LYS A 282 42.95 -27.91 2.10
CA LYS A 282 42.59 -26.85 1.14
C LYS A 282 43.59 -26.81 -0.02
N ILE A 283 43.20 -27.33 -1.19
CA ILE A 283 44.01 -27.30 -2.40
C ILE A 283 43.61 -26.08 -3.24
N PRO A 284 44.58 -25.25 -3.67
CA PRO A 284 44.30 -24.12 -4.53
C PRO A 284 43.63 -24.53 -5.85
N HIS A 285 42.54 -23.86 -6.20
CA HIS A 285 41.80 -24.12 -7.44
C HIS A 285 41.14 -22.84 -7.96
N MET A 286 40.67 -22.89 -9.19
CA MET A 286 39.88 -21.79 -9.76
C MET A 286 38.40 -22.10 -9.72
N GLU A 287 37.62 -21.06 -9.49
CA GLU A 287 36.17 -21.08 -9.51
C GLU A 287 35.70 -20.07 -10.56
N ILE A 288 34.73 -20.47 -11.38
CA ILE A 288 34.00 -19.56 -12.25
C ILE A 288 32.65 -19.31 -11.62
N GLU A 289 32.25 -18.04 -11.59
CA GLU A 289 30.89 -17.62 -11.30
C GLU A 289 30.30 -16.96 -12.55
N ILE A 290 29.06 -17.28 -12.86
CA ILE A 290 28.28 -16.66 -13.93
C ILE A 290 27.29 -15.71 -13.26
N TRP A 291 27.28 -14.48 -13.73
CA TRP A 291 26.44 -13.41 -13.21
C TRP A 291 25.54 -12.85 -14.32
N GLU A 292 24.30 -12.55 -13.98
CA GLU A 292 23.36 -11.79 -14.79
C GLU A 292 23.04 -10.50 -14.02
N GLY A 293 23.57 -9.37 -14.49
CA GLY A 293 23.60 -8.13 -13.70
C GLY A 293 24.26 -8.35 -12.33
N ASN A 294 23.49 -8.10 -11.26
CA ASN A 294 23.93 -8.28 -9.86
C ASN A 294 23.59 -9.65 -9.27
N ARG A 295 23.06 -10.60 -10.07
CA ARG A 295 22.62 -11.91 -9.59
C ARG A 295 23.58 -13.01 -10.04
N LYS A 296 24.05 -13.85 -9.11
CA LYS A 296 24.82 -15.06 -9.43
C LYS A 296 23.88 -16.17 -9.88
N VAL A 297 24.01 -16.61 -11.13
CA VAL A 297 23.14 -17.64 -11.74
C VAL A 297 23.75 -19.04 -11.67
N ALA A 298 25.08 -19.14 -11.75
CA ALA A 298 25.79 -20.41 -11.65
C ALA A 298 27.19 -20.20 -11.07
N SER A 299 27.74 -21.25 -10.47
CA SER A 299 29.16 -21.28 -10.13
C SER A 299 29.71 -22.70 -10.16
N GLY A 300 31.01 -22.84 -10.37
CA GLY A 300 31.67 -24.14 -10.34
C GLY A 300 33.18 -24.07 -10.41
N ALA A 301 33.82 -25.12 -9.91
CA ALA A 301 35.27 -25.25 -9.94
C ALA A 301 35.76 -25.68 -11.32
N VAL A 302 36.80 -25.01 -11.82
CA VAL A 302 37.40 -25.32 -13.11
C VAL A 302 38.12 -26.66 -13.04
N ASN A 303 37.77 -27.58 -13.95
CA ASN A 303 38.54 -28.79 -14.13
C ASN A 303 39.63 -28.55 -15.18
N PHE A 304 40.89 -28.61 -14.75
CA PHE A 304 42.08 -28.31 -15.55
C PHE A 304 42.09 -26.88 -16.12
N ARG A 305 41.42 -26.66 -17.26
CA ARG A 305 41.33 -25.37 -17.97
C ARG A 305 39.93 -25.02 -18.44
N LYS A 306 38.92 -25.86 -18.20
CA LYS A 306 37.57 -25.63 -18.71
C LYS A 306 36.48 -25.98 -17.69
N ILE A 307 35.35 -25.35 -17.86
CA ILE A 307 34.08 -25.66 -17.20
C ILE A 307 32.95 -25.36 -18.17
N ASP A 308 31.89 -26.15 -18.09
CA ASP A 308 30.73 -26.08 -18.97
C ASP A 308 29.49 -25.72 -18.11
N PHE A 309 28.67 -24.80 -18.60
CA PHE A 309 27.42 -24.38 -17.97
C PHE A 309 26.27 -24.48 -18.97
N GLN A 310 25.11 -24.95 -18.53
CA GLN A 310 23.87 -24.91 -19.31
C GLN A 310 23.04 -23.74 -18.84
N LEU A 311 22.84 -22.75 -19.72
CA LEU A 311 22.19 -21.47 -19.40
C LEU A 311 21.19 -21.12 -20.51
N PRO A 312 20.07 -20.46 -20.19
CA PRO A 312 19.16 -19.94 -21.21
C PRO A 312 19.81 -18.81 -22.02
N ASP A 313 19.12 -18.36 -23.06
CA ASP A 313 19.46 -17.14 -23.79
C ASP A 313 19.58 -15.95 -22.82
N GLY A 314 20.67 -15.19 -22.92
CA GLY A 314 20.88 -14.08 -21.99
C GLY A 314 22.23 -13.41 -22.06
N ASN A 315 22.36 -12.34 -21.27
CA ASN A 315 23.57 -11.53 -21.15
C ASN A 315 24.27 -11.84 -19.82
N TYR A 316 25.48 -12.37 -19.91
CA TYR A 316 26.20 -12.88 -18.74
C TYR A 316 27.58 -12.25 -18.58
N THR A 317 27.95 -12.00 -17.33
CA THR A 317 29.31 -11.66 -16.93
C THR A 317 29.95 -12.87 -16.26
N ILE A 318 30.98 -13.41 -16.89
CA ILE A 318 31.79 -14.52 -16.35
C ILE A 318 32.85 -13.91 -15.43
N LYS A 319 32.92 -14.36 -14.16
CA LYS A 319 33.93 -13.95 -13.18
C LYS A 319 34.77 -15.17 -12.78
N ALA A 320 36.09 -15.05 -12.89
CA ALA A 320 37.06 -16.09 -12.57
C ALA A 320 37.82 -15.73 -11.30
N PHE A 321 37.80 -16.66 -10.34
CA PHE A 321 38.45 -16.51 -9.05
C PHE A 321 39.51 -17.59 -8.85
N HIS A 322 40.58 -17.24 -8.17
CA HIS A 322 41.57 -18.18 -7.65
C HIS A 322 41.38 -18.31 -6.15
N LEU A 323 40.96 -19.48 -5.69
CA LEU A 323 40.87 -19.82 -4.27
C LEU A 323 42.21 -20.42 -3.87
N GLY A 324 43.01 -19.65 -3.14
CA GLY A 324 44.28 -20.12 -2.58
C GLY A 324 44.23 -20.26 -1.05
N ILE A 325 45.36 -20.63 -0.46
CA ILE A 325 45.53 -20.71 1.00
C ILE A 325 45.25 -19.35 1.66
N ASN A 326 45.65 -18.25 0.98
CA ASN A 326 45.50 -16.87 1.46
C ASN A 326 44.15 -16.24 1.07
N GLY A 327 43.16 -17.04 0.67
CA GLY A 327 41.81 -16.57 0.32
C GLY A 327 41.50 -16.53 -1.18
N LYS A 328 40.31 -16.00 -1.49
CA LYS A 328 39.73 -15.88 -2.84
C LYS A 328 40.25 -14.61 -3.52
N LYS A 329 40.81 -14.75 -4.72
CA LYS A 329 41.30 -13.62 -5.54
C LYS A 329 40.55 -13.53 -6.86
N PHE A 330 40.04 -12.36 -7.21
CA PHE A 330 39.39 -12.08 -8.49
C PHE A 330 40.44 -11.82 -9.57
N ILE A 331 40.52 -12.72 -10.57
CA ILE A 331 41.66 -12.78 -11.49
C ILE A 331 41.27 -12.72 -12.95
N GLY A 332 39.99 -12.81 -13.31
CA GLY A 332 39.58 -12.63 -14.70
C GLY A 332 38.08 -12.44 -14.82
N GLU A 333 37.68 -11.74 -15.85
CA GLU A 333 36.30 -11.40 -16.14
C GLU A 333 36.07 -11.29 -17.65
N LYS A 334 34.85 -11.55 -18.10
CA LYS A 334 34.45 -11.37 -19.49
C LYS A 334 32.93 -11.34 -19.64
N TYR A 335 32.43 -10.36 -20.38
CA TYR A 335 31.05 -10.33 -20.82
C TYR A 335 30.80 -11.22 -22.05
N VAL A 336 29.64 -11.88 -22.09
CA VAL A 336 29.15 -12.71 -23.19
C VAL A 336 27.64 -12.53 -23.37
N GLU A 337 27.20 -12.37 -24.62
CA GLU A 337 25.79 -12.46 -25.01
C GLU A 337 25.55 -13.86 -25.57
N LEU A 338 24.90 -14.73 -24.79
CA LEU A 338 24.67 -16.12 -25.13
C LEU A 338 23.36 -16.25 -25.91
N LYS A 339 23.46 -16.53 -27.20
CA LYS A 339 22.33 -16.81 -28.12
C LYS A 339 22.37 -18.21 -28.75
N LYS A 340 23.46 -18.93 -28.46
CA LYS A 340 23.82 -20.25 -28.99
C LYS A 340 24.94 -20.82 -28.15
N ASP A 341 25.23 -22.10 -28.31
CA ASP A 341 26.40 -22.73 -27.70
C ASP A 341 27.67 -21.94 -28.04
N GLU A 342 28.37 -21.49 -26.99
CA GLU A 342 29.54 -20.63 -27.15
C GLU A 342 30.70 -21.11 -26.29
N ARG A 343 31.89 -21.06 -26.89
CA ARG A 343 33.15 -21.34 -26.19
C ARG A 343 33.92 -20.05 -25.97
N VAL A 344 33.99 -19.62 -24.72
CA VAL A 344 34.54 -18.32 -24.33
C VAL A 344 35.86 -18.50 -23.59
N LYS A 345 36.93 -17.88 -24.10
CA LYS A 345 38.19 -17.77 -23.37
C LYS A 345 38.18 -16.56 -22.42
N VAL A 346 38.42 -16.79 -21.13
CA VAL A 346 38.61 -15.78 -20.08
C VAL A 346 40.09 -15.70 -19.73
N TRP A 347 40.69 -14.52 -19.86
CA TRP A 347 42.09 -14.30 -19.53
C TRP A 347 42.25 -14.02 -18.04
N CYS A 348 42.97 -14.91 -17.34
CA CYS A 348 43.17 -14.82 -15.91
C CYS A 348 44.54 -14.23 -15.55
N THR A 349 44.55 -13.00 -15.05
CA THR A 349 45.74 -12.21 -14.70
C THR A 349 46.00 -12.27 -13.19
N PHE A 350 46.23 -11.13 -12.54
CA PHE A 350 46.35 -11.01 -11.08
C PHE A 350 45.35 -9.97 -10.58
N GLN A 351 44.94 -10.08 -9.32
CA GLN A 351 44.04 -9.11 -8.70
C GLN A 351 44.79 -7.79 -8.43
N SER A 352 44.22 -6.68 -8.87
CA SER A 352 44.53 -5.33 -8.43
C SER A 352 43.30 -4.71 -7.76
N HIS A 353 43.39 -3.45 -7.34
CA HIS A 353 42.30 -2.75 -6.68
C HIS A 353 42.16 -1.33 -7.24
N ILE A 354 40.92 -0.87 -7.33
CA ILE A 354 40.61 0.54 -7.51
C ILE A 354 40.07 1.07 -6.20
N LYS A 355 40.70 2.12 -5.67
CA LYS A 355 40.18 2.88 -4.54
C LYS A 355 39.37 4.04 -5.10
N VAL A 356 38.07 4.10 -4.79
CA VAL A 356 37.19 5.18 -5.23
C VAL A 356 36.76 5.96 -3.99
N LYS A 357 37.02 7.27 -4.00
CA LYS A 357 36.50 8.21 -3.01
C LYS A 357 35.43 9.07 -3.68
N SER A 358 34.21 9.01 -3.17
CA SER A 358 33.03 9.70 -3.71
C SER A 358 32.13 10.23 -2.60
N VAL A 359 31.10 10.99 -2.94
CA VAL A 359 30.02 11.32 -2.01
C VAL A 359 29.35 10.02 -1.53
N GLU A 360 28.99 9.95 -0.25
CA GLU A 360 28.30 8.81 0.34
C GLU A 360 26.94 8.58 -0.33
N GLY A 361 26.62 7.32 -0.62
CA GLY A 361 25.43 6.93 -1.38
C GLY A 361 25.63 6.85 -2.89
N SER A 362 26.80 7.25 -3.42
CA SER A 362 27.10 7.09 -4.85
C SER A 362 27.19 5.63 -5.25
N VAL A 363 26.54 5.26 -6.36
CA VAL A 363 26.62 3.95 -7.00
C VAL A 363 27.76 3.95 -8.00
N ILE A 364 28.72 3.07 -7.80
CA ILE A 364 29.89 2.92 -8.66
C ILE A 364 29.68 1.71 -9.56
N LYS A 365 29.49 1.95 -10.85
CA LYS A 365 29.35 0.90 -11.87
C LYS A 365 30.64 0.78 -12.65
N ILE A 366 31.11 -0.46 -12.80
CA ILE A 366 32.33 -0.76 -13.55
C ILE A 366 31.96 -1.62 -14.74
N PHE A 367 32.36 -1.16 -15.92
CA PHE A 367 32.16 -1.85 -17.18
C PHE A 367 33.51 -2.33 -17.72
N ASP A 368 33.49 -3.48 -18.40
CA ASP A 368 34.64 -3.95 -19.17
C ASP A 368 34.80 -3.11 -20.45
N GLY A 369 35.96 -3.23 -21.12
CA GLY A 369 36.23 -2.51 -22.37
C GLY A 369 35.32 -2.87 -23.56
N LYS A 370 34.30 -3.72 -23.38
CA LYS A 370 33.25 -4.03 -24.36
C LYS A 370 31.85 -3.60 -23.90
N GLY A 371 31.74 -2.92 -22.76
CA GLY A 371 30.47 -2.40 -22.22
C GLY A 371 29.72 -3.36 -21.30
N GLY A 372 30.30 -4.52 -20.93
CA GLY A 372 29.67 -5.46 -20.01
C GLY A 372 29.86 -5.05 -18.55
N MET A 373 28.79 -5.10 -17.74
CA MET A 373 28.86 -4.74 -16.33
C MET A 373 29.64 -5.79 -15.52
N VAL A 374 30.77 -5.38 -14.94
CA VAL A 374 31.65 -6.22 -14.11
C VAL A 374 31.20 -6.21 -12.66
N GLY A 375 30.70 -5.08 -12.18
CA GLY A 375 30.14 -4.97 -10.85
C GLY A 375 29.58 -3.58 -10.56
N GLU A 376 28.73 -3.56 -9.55
CA GLU A 376 28.07 -2.39 -9.02
C GLU A 376 28.29 -2.38 -7.50
N ASN A 377 28.67 -1.24 -6.94
CA ASN A 377 28.91 -1.11 -5.51
C ASN A 377 28.43 0.25 -5.01
N VAL A 378 27.82 0.30 -3.82
CA VAL A 378 27.44 1.55 -3.16
C VAL A 378 28.60 2.05 -2.30
N SER A 379 28.98 3.31 -2.52
CA SER A 379 30.07 3.97 -1.81
C SER A 379 29.61 4.54 -0.47
N HIS A 380 30.33 4.23 0.60
CA HIS A 380 30.17 4.84 1.93
C HIS A 380 31.28 5.88 2.16
N GLY A 381 31.52 6.73 1.15
CA GLY A 381 32.62 7.70 1.11
C GLY A 381 33.90 7.16 0.46
N ILE A 382 34.41 6.01 0.91
CA ILE A 382 35.59 5.35 0.31
C ILE A 382 35.33 3.87 0.14
N ILE A 383 35.52 3.37 -1.09
CA ILE A 383 35.44 1.93 -1.39
C ILE A 383 36.71 1.44 -2.09
N THR A 384 37.07 0.18 -1.83
CA THR A 384 38.16 -0.51 -2.53
C THR A 384 37.58 -1.69 -3.28
N ILE A 385 37.63 -1.63 -4.61
CA ILE A 385 37.01 -2.63 -5.48
C ILE A 385 38.12 -3.51 -6.08
N PRO A 386 38.14 -4.83 -5.79
CA PRO A 386 39.08 -5.74 -6.41
C PRO A 386 38.70 -5.98 -7.87
N LEU A 387 39.67 -5.89 -8.78
CA LEU A 387 39.47 -6.11 -10.21
C LEU A 387 40.70 -6.80 -10.84
N PRO A 388 40.51 -7.59 -11.90
CA PRO A 388 41.63 -8.17 -12.64
C PRO A 388 42.50 -7.10 -13.31
N ALA A 389 43.81 -7.23 -13.17
CA ALA A 389 44.79 -6.32 -13.74
C ALA A 389 45.05 -6.59 -15.24
N MET A 390 45.81 -5.69 -15.87
CA MET A 390 46.15 -5.67 -17.29
C MET A 390 44.94 -5.52 -18.22
N LYS A 391 43.93 -4.77 -17.79
CA LYS A 391 42.68 -4.56 -18.53
C LYS A 391 42.18 -3.12 -18.43
N ARG A 392 41.38 -2.73 -19.41
CA ARG A 392 40.68 -1.44 -19.43
C ARG A 392 39.28 -1.60 -18.85
N TYR A 393 38.90 -0.64 -18.02
CA TYR A 393 37.59 -0.53 -17.42
C TYR A 393 37.03 0.87 -17.62
N THR A 394 35.72 0.97 -17.74
CA THR A 394 35.00 2.25 -17.66
C THR A 394 34.34 2.33 -16.30
N LEU A 395 34.71 3.33 -15.52
CA LEU A 395 34.15 3.64 -14.22
C LEU A 395 33.06 4.70 -14.39
N GLN A 396 31.84 4.40 -13.95
CA GLN A 396 30.75 5.38 -13.87
C GLN A 396 30.40 5.60 -12.40
N ILE A 397 30.34 6.87 -11.99
CA ILE A 397 29.85 7.28 -10.66
C ILE A 397 28.46 7.87 -10.87
N ILE A 398 27.46 7.19 -10.34
CA ILE A 398 26.06 7.58 -10.42
C ILE A 398 25.59 8.00 -9.02
N TYR A 399 24.85 9.11 -8.93
CA TYR A 399 24.30 9.59 -7.66
C TYR A 399 22.88 10.12 -7.88
N HIS A 400 21.91 9.57 -7.15
CA HIS A 400 20.47 9.83 -7.38
C HIS A 400 20.07 9.80 -8.86
N GLY A 401 20.51 8.78 -9.59
CA GLY A 401 20.25 8.63 -11.02
C GLY A 401 21.10 9.49 -11.97
N PHE A 402 21.82 10.50 -11.49
CA PHE A 402 22.69 11.34 -12.32
C PHE A 402 24.01 10.65 -12.60
N LEU A 403 24.48 10.65 -13.86
CA LEU A 403 25.87 10.34 -14.13
C LEU A 403 26.73 11.54 -13.74
N MET A 404 27.50 11.40 -12.67
CA MET A 404 28.36 12.47 -12.18
C MET A 404 29.73 12.45 -12.87
N GLU A 405 30.29 11.26 -13.09
CA GLU A 405 31.60 11.09 -13.70
C GLU A 405 31.65 9.79 -14.50
N GLU A 406 32.32 9.82 -15.66
CA GLU A 406 32.65 8.64 -16.46
C GLU A 406 34.12 8.68 -16.86
N LYS A 407 34.88 7.64 -16.47
CA LYS A 407 36.34 7.62 -16.66
C LYS A 407 36.84 6.26 -17.13
N GLU A 408 37.62 6.26 -18.21
CA GLU A 408 38.36 5.08 -18.65
C GLU A 408 39.66 4.90 -17.87
N ILE A 409 39.91 3.68 -17.39
CA ILE A 409 41.07 3.34 -16.56
C ILE A 409 41.71 2.05 -17.08
N PHE A 410 43.01 2.08 -17.37
CA PHE A 410 43.80 0.87 -17.57
C PHE A 410 44.41 0.44 -16.24
N LEU A 411 43.96 -0.69 -15.69
CA LEU A 411 44.35 -1.15 -14.36
C LEU A 411 45.56 -2.09 -14.44
N LEU A 412 46.75 -1.59 -14.14
CA LEU A 412 47.96 -2.42 -13.98
C LEU A 412 48.40 -2.52 -12.51
N LEU A 413 48.46 -1.37 -11.84
CA LEU A 413 48.78 -1.22 -10.41
C LEU A 413 47.54 -0.68 -9.66
N PRO A 414 47.49 -0.77 -8.33
CA PRO A 414 46.41 -0.17 -7.55
C PRO A 414 46.26 1.32 -7.90
N THR A 415 45.05 1.74 -8.25
CA THR A 415 44.77 3.11 -8.71
C THR A 415 43.73 3.75 -7.79
N SER A 416 43.85 5.05 -7.54
CA SER A 416 42.88 5.83 -6.76
C SER A 416 42.16 6.83 -7.65
N VAL A 417 40.84 6.90 -7.53
CA VAL A 417 39.98 7.90 -8.17
C VAL A 417 39.26 8.66 -7.07
N GLU A 418 39.38 9.98 -7.06
CA GLU A 418 38.67 10.86 -6.14
C GLU A 418 37.79 11.80 -6.95
N TYR A 419 36.51 11.84 -6.60
CA TYR A 419 35.53 12.69 -7.25
C TYR A 419 34.54 13.21 -6.20
N SER A 420 34.35 14.53 -6.15
CA SER A 420 33.44 15.20 -5.25
C SER A 420 32.69 16.28 -6.02
N PHE A 421 31.42 16.46 -5.70
CA PHE A 421 30.56 17.49 -6.28
C PHE A 421 29.78 18.16 -5.16
N PRO A 422 29.40 19.44 -5.32
CA PRO A 422 28.55 20.11 -4.35
C PRO A 422 27.16 19.48 -4.36
N THR A 423 26.57 19.41 -3.17
CA THR A 423 25.17 19.03 -2.99
C THR A 423 24.42 20.13 -2.24
N TYR A 424 23.11 20.16 -2.42
CA TYR A 424 22.25 21.24 -1.94
C TYR A 424 21.02 20.68 -1.26
N ASP A 425 20.52 21.42 -0.27
CA ASP A 425 19.27 21.10 0.40
C ASP A 425 18.15 21.96 -0.18
N PHE A 426 16.95 21.38 -0.25
CA PHE A 426 15.78 22.04 -0.80
C PHE A 426 14.55 21.75 0.05
N ALA A 427 13.73 22.77 0.30
CA ALA A 427 12.53 22.65 1.12
C ALA A 427 11.24 22.95 0.34
N VAL A 428 10.17 22.25 0.66
CA VAL A 428 8.85 22.45 0.05
C VAL A 428 7.80 22.65 1.12
N ASP A 429 7.13 23.80 1.10
CA ASP A 429 5.96 24.07 1.93
C ASP A 429 4.69 23.77 1.12
N VAL A 430 3.93 22.76 1.57
CA VAL A 430 2.70 22.33 0.89
C VAL A 430 1.49 22.90 1.63
N LYS A 431 0.76 23.77 0.94
CA LYS A 431 -0.44 24.42 1.43
C LYS A 431 -1.68 23.93 0.71
N ASP A 432 -2.82 24.16 1.33
CA ASP A 432 -4.13 23.98 0.71
C ASP A 432 -4.75 25.30 0.23
N SER A 433 -5.96 25.19 -0.31
CA SER A 433 -6.77 26.30 -0.82
C SER A 433 -7.05 27.41 0.21
N LEU A 434 -6.92 27.12 1.52
CA LEU A 434 -7.10 28.09 2.61
C LEU A 434 -5.77 28.76 3.02
N GLY A 435 -4.67 28.44 2.33
CA GLY A 435 -3.32 28.93 2.65
C GLY A 435 -2.78 28.40 3.98
N LEU A 436 -3.31 27.26 4.44
CA LEU A 436 -2.84 26.54 5.63
C LEU A 436 -2.03 25.32 5.21
N PRO A 437 -1.20 24.76 6.12
CA PRO A 437 -0.52 23.49 5.87
C PRO A 437 -1.52 22.40 5.47
N PHE A 438 -1.17 21.60 4.48
CA PHE A 438 -2.03 20.52 4.03
C PHE A 438 -2.28 19.51 5.16
N GLY A 439 -3.56 19.28 5.49
CA GLY A 439 -3.96 18.57 6.71
C GLY A 439 -3.70 17.07 6.71
N GLU A 440 -3.45 16.48 5.54
CA GLU A 440 -3.16 15.07 5.34
C GLU A 440 -1.72 14.85 4.84
N LYS A 441 -1.26 13.60 4.81
CA LYS A 441 0.04 13.27 4.23
C LYS A 441 -0.08 13.21 2.71
N VAL A 442 0.74 14.01 2.03
CA VAL A 442 0.91 13.97 0.58
C VAL A 442 2.22 13.29 0.20
N THR A 443 2.28 12.77 -1.01
CA THR A 443 3.51 12.24 -1.61
C THR A 443 4.20 13.39 -2.34
N VAL A 444 5.46 13.66 -1.96
CA VAL A 444 6.27 14.73 -2.55
C VAL A 444 7.58 14.13 -3.01
N PHE A 445 7.87 14.28 -4.30
CA PHE A 445 9.09 13.76 -4.88
C PHE A 445 9.61 14.66 -5.99
N MET A 446 10.87 14.47 -6.33
CA MET A 446 11.56 15.18 -7.38
C MET A 446 12.23 14.17 -8.31
N TYR A 447 12.21 14.48 -9.60
CA TYR A 447 13.02 13.78 -10.61
C TYR A 447 13.58 14.81 -11.59
N SER A 448 14.60 14.43 -12.36
CA SER A 448 15.17 15.29 -13.39
C SER A 448 15.28 14.56 -14.71
N ASP A 449 15.03 15.27 -15.80
CA ASP A 449 15.26 14.76 -17.17
C ASP A 449 16.76 14.57 -17.46
N GLU A 450 17.64 15.14 -16.65
CA GLU A 450 19.10 15.01 -16.75
C GLU A 450 19.62 13.71 -16.11
N MET A 451 18.77 12.96 -15.39
CA MET A 451 19.13 11.67 -14.81
C MET A 451 19.36 10.62 -15.91
N ARG A 452 20.47 9.90 -15.80
CA ARG A 452 20.76 8.74 -16.66
C ARG A 452 19.90 7.54 -16.27
N GLU A 453 19.72 7.33 -14.96
CA GLU A 453 18.87 6.29 -14.41
C GLU A 453 17.70 6.98 -13.70
N ARG A 454 16.47 6.76 -14.16
CA ARG A 454 15.31 7.43 -13.58
C ARG A 454 15.11 6.98 -12.14
N GLU A 455 15.10 7.93 -11.23
CA GLU A 455 14.85 7.72 -9.81
C GLU A 455 13.97 8.87 -9.30
N ASN A 456 12.97 8.53 -8.48
CA ASN A 456 12.21 9.52 -7.74
C ASN A 456 12.91 9.74 -6.40
N ILE A 457 13.36 10.97 -6.16
CA ILE A 457 13.90 11.40 -4.87
C ILE A 457 12.73 11.85 -4.01
N TYR A 458 12.52 11.25 -2.85
CA TYR A 458 11.37 11.53 -1.98
C TYR A 458 11.70 12.54 -0.88
N GLY A 459 10.78 13.47 -0.63
CA GLY A 459 10.92 14.45 0.45
C GLY A 459 10.62 13.83 1.81
N VAL A 460 11.44 14.17 2.81
CA VAL A 460 11.19 13.78 4.21
C VAL A 460 10.32 14.85 4.87
N LYS A 461 9.16 14.46 5.37
CA LYS A 461 8.23 15.39 6.05
C LYS A 461 8.76 15.73 7.46
N ASP A 462 8.97 17.01 7.72
CA ASP A 462 9.23 17.58 9.04
C ASP A 462 8.22 18.71 9.32
N GLY A 463 7.24 18.42 10.19
CA GLY A 463 6.10 19.32 10.41
C GLY A 463 5.27 19.53 9.14
N SER A 464 5.18 20.78 8.67
CA SER A 464 4.49 21.16 7.43
C SER A 464 5.40 21.17 6.19
N ILE A 465 6.72 21.01 6.37
CA ILE A 465 7.71 21.16 5.31
C ILE A 465 8.22 19.78 4.88
N TYR A 466 8.44 19.62 3.58
CA TYR A 466 9.12 18.48 3.00
C TYR A 466 10.54 18.88 2.63
N SER A 467 11.52 18.18 3.19
CA SER A 467 12.94 18.48 3.01
C SER A 467 13.60 17.43 2.13
N PHE A 468 14.41 17.92 1.20
CA PHE A 468 15.31 17.13 0.37
C PHE A 468 16.73 17.51 0.74
N SER A 469 17.55 16.50 1.01
CA SER A 469 18.95 16.71 1.37
C SER A 469 19.87 16.14 0.30
N SER A 470 21.04 16.75 0.16
CA SER A 470 22.11 16.24 -0.71
C SER A 470 21.75 16.15 -2.20
N LEU A 471 20.99 17.10 -2.75
CA LEU A 471 20.65 17.12 -4.17
C LEU A 471 21.80 17.65 -5.04
N PRO A 472 22.11 17.02 -6.20
CA PRO A 472 22.94 17.63 -7.24
C PRO A 472 22.37 18.93 -7.79
N SER A 473 23.21 19.73 -8.46
CA SER A 473 22.72 20.85 -9.27
C SER A 473 22.11 20.32 -10.56
N ALA A 474 20.83 20.61 -10.79
CA ALA A 474 20.09 20.26 -11.99
C ALA A 474 18.75 21.01 -12.05
N THR A 475 18.06 20.89 -13.17
CA THR A 475 16.63 21.23 -13.25
C THR A 475 15.79 20.03 -12.84
N TYR A 476 14.96 20.20 -11.80
CA TYR A 476 14.08 19.17 -11.31
C TYR A 476 12.61 19.50 -11.58
N HIS A 477 11.82 18.45 -11.77
CA HIS A 477 10.36 18.49 -11.69
C HIS A 477 9.97 18.09 -10.26
N LEU A 478 9.44 19.05 -9.51
CA LEU A 478 8.88 18.85 -8.18
C LEU A 478 7.41 18.49 -8.32
N VAL A 479 7.06 17.27 -7.90
CA VAL A 479 5.71 16.73 -7.99
C VAL A 479 5.13 16.53 -6.60
N VAL A 480 3.93 17.08 -6.40
CA VAL A 480 3.11 16.86 -5.19
C VAL A 480 1.82 16.16 -5.61
N THR A 481 1.55 15.00 -5.02
CA THR A 481 0.38 14.17 -5.35
C THR A 481 -0.48 13.85 -4.12
N TYR A 482 -1.79 13.88 -4.32
CA TYR A 482 -2.80 13.41 -3.36
C TYR A 482 -4.07 12.99 -4.11
N LYS A 483 -4.53 11.74 -3.93
CA LYS A 483 -5.76 11.18 -4.53
C LYS A 483 -5.95 11.50 -6.01
N GLY A 484 -4.99 11.08 -6.82
CA GLY A 484 -5.03 11.28 -8.28
C GLY A 484 -4.84 12.73 -8.73
N THR A 485 -4.83 13.71 -7.82
CA THR A 485 -4.50 15.11 -8.13
C THR A 485 -3.00 15.30 -7.99
N SER A 486 -2.38 15.89 -9.02
CA SER A 486 -0.94 16.16 -9.06
C SER A 486 -0.66 17.60 -9.45
N VAL A 487 0.36 18.20 -8.84
CA VAL A 487 0.94 19.48 -9.24
C VAL A 487 2.40 19.25 -9.54
N ASP A 488 2.82 19.62 -10.74
CA ASP A 488 4.22 19.55 -11.21
C ASP A 488 4.76 20.98 -11.37
N LYS A 489 5.90 21.26 -10.74
CA LYS A 489 6.60 22.54 -10.81
C LYS A 489 8.07 22.31 -11.12
N LYS A 490 8.58 22.98 -12.16
CA LYS A 490 10.02 23.01 -12.44
C LYS A 490 10.75 23.92 -11.46
N ILE A 491 11.87 23.43 -10.93
CA ILE A 491 12.76 24.15 -10.02
C ILE A 491 14.22 23.97 -10.46
N VAL A 492 15.03 25.00 -10.28
CA VAL A 492 16.45 24.97 -10.64
C VAL A 492 17.28 25.05 -9.36
N ILE A 493 18.10 24.02 -9.11
CA ILE A 493 18.99 23.97 -7.95
C ILE A 493 20.42 24.24 -8.43
N PRO A 494 21.15 25.18 -7.81
CA PRO A 494 20.92 25.78 -6.48
C PRO A 494 20.23 27.16 -6.45
N ASP A 495 19.71 27.65 -7.58
CA ASP A 495 19.13 29.01 -7.67
C ASP A 495 17.93 29.21 -6.73
N GLU A 496 17.17 28.13 -6.48
CA GLU A 496 16.07 28.07 -5.52
C GLU A 496 16.43 27.14 -4.35
N ASN A 497 16.09 27.53 -3.11
CA ASN A 497 16.27 26.71 -1.91
C ASN A 497 14.95 26.32 -1.23
N MET A 498 13.84 26.94 -1.64
CA MET A 498 12.52 26.65 -1.12
C MET A 498 11.44 26.89 -2.17
N ALA A 499 10.42 26.03 -2.22
CA ALA A 499 9.21 26.26 -2.99
C ALA A 499 7.96 26.18 -2.11
N GLU A 500 6.98 27.04 -2.41
CA GLU A 500 5.62 26.91 -1.91
C GLU A 500 4.74 26.29 -3.01
N ILE A 501 3.96 25.26 -2.67
CA ILE A 501 2.99 24.62 -3.55
C ILE A 501 1.62 24.63 -2.89
N VAL A 502 0.61 25.08 -3.64
CA VAL A 502 -0.79 25.01 -3.23
C VAL A 502 -1.47 23.86 -3.96
N LEU A 503 -1.97 22.89 -3.22
CA LEU A 503 -2.68 21.73 -3.76
C LEU A 503 -4.20 22.01 -3.76
N PRO A 504 -4.86 22.12 -4.93
CA PRO A 504 -6.25 22.60 -5.04
C PRO A 504 -7.26 21.46 -4.84
N VAL A 505 -7.20 20.79 -3.69
CA VAL A 505 -8.12 19.70 -3.33
C VAL A 505 -9.10 20.21 -2.29
N ASP A 506 -10.39 20.21 -2.62
CA ASP A 506 -11.48 20.62 -1.73
C ASP A 506 -12.65 19.65 -1.85
N TYR A 507 -13.29 19.35 -0.71
CA TYR A 507 -14.48 18.49 -0.64
C TYR A 507 -15.71 19.25 -0.18
N GLY A 508 -16.86 18.89 -0.74
CA GLY A 508 -18.16 19.45 -0.37
C GLY A 508 -18.68 18.86 0.94
N ILE A 509 -18.90 19.72 1.93
CA ILE A 509 -19.42 19.36 3.24
C ILE A 509 -20.84 19.92 3.39
N LYS A 510 -21.82 19.02 3.45
CA LYS A 510 -23.22 19.38 3.67
C LYS A 510 -23.61 19.03 5.09
N VAL A 511 -24.11 20.02 5.83
CA VAL A 511 -24.51 19.83 7.23
C VAL A 511 -25.98 20.18 7.38
N LYS A 512 -26.77 19.20 7.81
CA LYS A 512 -28.18 19.39 8.18
C LYS A 512 -28.26 19.39 9.70
N THR A 513 -28.95 20.39 10.25
CA THR A 513 -29.06 20.53 11.70
C THR A 513 -30.50 20.33 12.16
N TYR A 514 -30.67 19.59 13.25
CA TYR A 514 -31.98 19.28 13.83
C TYR A 514 -32.03 19.72 15.29
N ASP A 515 -33.22 19.99 15.81
CA ASP A 515 -33.42 20.22 17.24
C ASP A 515 -33.38 18.91 18.03
N SER A 516 -33.55 19.00 19.36
CA SER A 516 -33.53 17.84 20.26
C SER A 516 -34.66 16.85 20.02
N ARG A 517 -35.55 17.13 19.07
CA ARG A 517 -36.65 16.29 18.64
C ARG A 517 -36.56 15.88 17.17
N GLY A 518 -35.48 16.21 16.45
CA GLY A 518 -35.33 15.81 15.05
C GLY A 518 -36.01 16.74 14.03
N PHE A 519 -36.50 17.91 14.42
CA PHE A 519 -37.00 18.90 13.45
C PHE A 519 -35.87 19.75 12.87
N PRO A 520 -35.89 20.06 11.56
CA PRO A 520 -34.83 20.82 10.91
C PRO A 520 -34.72 22.25 11.46
N LEU A 521 -33.49 22.75 11.57
CA LEU A 521 -33.16 24.09 12.02
C LEU A 521 -32.36 24.84 10.95
N SER A 522 -32.68 26.12 10.77
CA SER A 522 -31.78 27.06 10.08
C SER A 522 -30.74 27.56 11.09
N THR A 523 -29.47 27.33 10.78
CA THR A 523 -28.32 27.61 11.65
C THR A 523 -27.16 28.17 10.83
N LYS A 524 -26.23 28.87 11.50
CA LYS A 524 -24.95 29.30 10.92
C LYS A 524 -23.87 28.32 11.35
N ILE A 525 -23.06 27.87 10.40
CA ILE A 525 -22.05 26.84 10.61
C ILE A 525 -20.69 27.45 10.35
N TYR A 526 -19.77 27.19 11.28
CA TYR A 526 -18.37 27.57 11.15
C TYR A 526 -17.50 26.34 11.35
N PHE A 527 -16.45 26.27 10.56
CA PHE A 527 -15.39 25.28 10.68
C PHE A 527 -14.14 25.98 11.17
N GLU A 528 -13.44 25.38 12.13
CA GLU A 528 -12.24 25.95 12.70
C GLU A 528 -11.08 24.96 12.56
N ARG A 529 -9.96 25.43 12.04
CA ARG A 529 -8.70 24.67 11.90
C ARG A 529 -7.53 25.62 12.08
N GLU A 530 -6.52 25.23 12.85
CA GLU A 530 -5.37 26.08 13.18
C GLU A 530 -5.78 27.46 13.74
N GLY A 531 -6.85 27.50 14.55
CA GLY A 531 -7.39 28.73 15.14
C GLY A 531 -8.05 29.71 14.15
N LYS A 532 -8.17 29.36 12.86
CA LYS A 532 -8.86 30.16 11.84
C LYS A 532 -10.27 29.63 11.62
N LYS A 533 -11.23 30.56 11.46
CA LYS A 533 -12.66 30.24 11.25
C LYS A 533 -13.07 30.44 9.80
N PHE A 534 -13.79 29.47 9.28
CA PHE A 534 -14.26 29.41 7.89
C PHE A 534 -15.77 29.19 7.87
N SER A 535 -16.45 29.82 6.90
CA SER A 535 -17.88 29.61 6.64
C SER A 535 -18.06 29.31 5.14
N VAL A 536 -17.45 28.21 4.72
CA VAL A 536 -17.45 27.73 3.34
C VAL A 536 -18.01 26.32 3.30
N GLU A 537 -18.67 25.96 2.20
CA GLU A 537 -19.23 24.62 1.99
C GLU A 537 -18.19 23.64 1.42
N ARG A 538 -17.06 24.16 0.93
CA ARG A 538 -15.94 23.36 0.42
C ARG A 538 -14.72 23.53 1.31
N LEU A 539 -14.19 22.44 1.84
CA LEU A 539 -13.06 22.45 2.74
C LEU A 539 -11.93 21.55 2.19
N PRO A 540 -10.67 21.97 2.29
CA PRO A 540 -9.55 21.10 1.97
C PRO A 540 -9.37 19.99 3.02
N PRO A 541 -8.60 18.94 2.70
CA PRO A 541 -8.43 17.80 3.59
C PRO A 541 -7.85 18.18 4.96
N GLY A 542 -8.34 17.52 6.01
CA GLY A 542 -7.80 17.64 7.37
C GLY A 542 -8.85 17.57 8.47
N GLU A 543 -8.38 17.82 9.70
CA GLU A 543 -9.20 17.81 10.91
C GLU A 543 -9.75 19.21 11.20
N TYR A 544 -11.06 19.29 11.45
CA TYR A 544 -11.76 20.56 11.71
C TYR A 544 -12.65 20.45 12.94
N HIS A 545 -12.68 21.53 13.73
CA HIS A 545 -13.69 21.75 14.74
C HIS A 545 -14.91 22.44 14.10
N MET A 546 -16.00 21.69 13.93
CA MET A 546 -17.27 22.24 13.47
C MET A 546 -18.06 22.82 14.64
N ALA A 547 -18.50 24.07 14.53
CA ALA A 547 -19.32 24.77 15.51
C ALA A 547 -20.60 25.34 14.87
N ILE A 548 -21.75 25.04 15.47
CA ILE A 548 -23.08 25.41 14.97
C ILE A 548 -23.68 26.47 15.88
N TYR A 549 -24.16 27.55 15.27
CA TYR A 549 -24.69 28.73 15.96
C TYR A 549 -26.11 29.06 15.51
N ARG A 550 -26.90 29.59 16.45
CA ARG A 550 -28.21 30.19 16.15
C ARG A 550 -28.41 31.44 16.98
N GLY A 551 -28.71 32.56 16.34
CA GLY A 551 -28.88 33.85 17.02
C GLY A 551 -27.66 34.27 17.85
N GLY A 552 -26.45 33.92 17.40
CA GLY A 552 -25.19 34.21 18.11
C GLY A 552 -24.81 33.22 19.21
N LYS A 553 -25.70 32.30 19.63
CA LYS A 553 -25.40 31.28 20.64
C LYS A 553 -24.94 29.97 19.99
N LYS A 554 -23.84 29.39 20.50
CA LYS A 554 -23.37 28.05 20.14
C LYS A 554 -24.37 27.00 20.64
N ILE A 555 -24.86 26.15 19.74
CA ILE A 555 -25.88 25.13 20.06
C ILE A 555 -25.37 23.70 19.89
N ALA A 556 -24.26 23.50 19.16
CA ALA A 556 -23.56 22.23 19.03
C ALA A 556 -22.11 22.48 18.56
N SER A 557 -21.23 21.52 18.83
CA SER A 557 -19.91 21.40 18.18
C SER A 557 -19.42 19.97 18.16
N ARG A 558 -18.55 19.67 17.20
CA ARG A 558 -17.90 18.37 17.04
C ARG A 558 -16.61 18.49 16.23
N GLU A 559 -15.70 17.56 16.43
CA GLU A 559 -14.59 17.34 15.51
C GLU A 559 -15.09 16.57 14.28
N ILE A 560 -14.54 16.90 13.11
CA ILE A 560 -14.76 16.19 11.85
C ILE A 560 -13.43 15.99 11.12
N LEU A 561 -13.28 14.83 10.49
CA LEU A 561 -12.20 14.54 9.56
C LEU A 561 -12.74 14.69 8.14
N VAL A 562 -12.22 15.68 7.41
CA VAL A 562 -12.59 15.96 6.02
C VAL A 562 -11.60 15.25 5.11
N ASN A 563 -11.96 14.08 4.62
CA ASN A 563 -11.17 13.31 3.65
C ASN A 563 -11.91 13.07 2.33
N GLY A 564 -13.17 13.49 2.21
CA GLY A 564 -14.00 13.30 1.03
C GLY A 564 -15.27 14.14 1.13
N ASP A 565 -16.09 14.10 0.09
CA ASP A 565 -17.44 14.68 0.16
C ASP A 565 -18.24 13.99 1.27
N ALA A 566 -18.86 14.78 2.14
CA ALA A 566 -19.54 14.25 3.31
C ALA A 566 -20.85 14.99 3.62
N ASN A 567 -21.82 14.20 4.11
CA ASN A 567 -23.09 14.68 4.65
C ASN A 567 -23.10 14.43 6.16
N TYR A 568 -23.37 15.47 6.96
CA TYR A 568 -23.51 15.36 8.41
C TYR A 568 -24.93 15.74 8.83
N ASP A 569 -25.61 14.83 9.52
CA ASP A 569 -26.87 15.10 10.22
C ASP A 569 -26.55 15.34 11.71
N VAL A 570 -26.79 16.56 12.21
CA VAL A 570 -26.42 16.96 13.58
C VAL A 570 -27.64 17.30 14.41
N ILE A 571 -27.88 16.53 15.47
CA ILE A 571 -28.92 16.79 16.48
C ILE A 571 -28.37 17.77 17.53
N THR A 572 -29.13 18.81 17.85
CA THR A 572 -28.73 19.87 18.79
C THR A 572 -29.51 19.80 20.10
N ASN A 573 -28.95 20.38 21.18
CA ASN A 573 -29.60 20.43 22.50
C ASN A 573 -30.75 21.45 22.59
N ARG A 574 -31.28 21.92 21.46
CA ARG A 574 -32.34 22.93 21.43
C ARG A 574 -33.70 22.29 21.64
N ILE A 575 -34.48 22.82 22.58
CA ILE A 575 -35.87 22.41 22.79
C ILE A 575 -36.71 22.77 21.55
N SER A 576 -37.48 21.80 21.07
CA SER A 576 -38.46 22.00 20.00
C SER A 576 -39.74 22.65 20.55
N LEU A 577 -40.24 23.70 19.89
CA LEU A 577 -41.52 24.33 20.24
C LEU A 577 -42.72 23.63 19.56
N TYR A 578 -42.51 22.95 18.44
CA TYR A 578 -43.56 22.27 17.68
C TYR A 578 -44.41 21.29 18.48
N PRO A 579 -43.83 20.47 19.38
CA PRO A 579 -44.60 19.52 20.20
C PRO A 579 -45.60 20.19 21.15
N PHE A 580 -45.42 21.47 21.48
CA PHE A 580 -46.31 22.20 22.37
C PHE A 580 -47.51 22.80 21.63
N ILE A 581 -47.44 22.95 20.31
CA ILE A 581 -48.47 23.62 19.51
C ILE A 581 -49.77 22.79 19.47
N ILE A 582 -49.65 21.47 19.22
CA ILE A 582 -50.83 20.59 19.09
C ILE A 582 -51.58 20.45 20.44
N PRO A 583 -50.91 20.17 21.56
CA PRO A 583 -51.57 20.16 22.87
C PRO A 583 -52.20 21.50 23.21
N LEU A 584 -51.52 22.62 22.93
CA LEU A 584 -52.08 23.95 23.18
C LEU A 584 -53.36 24.20 22.37
N ALA A 585 -53.37 23.84 21.07
CA ALA A 585 -54.56 23.92 20.23
C ALA A 585 -55.70 23.05 20.75
N MET A 586 -55.39 21.84 21.25
CA MET A 586 -56.38 20.94 21.84
C MET A 586 -56.93 21.44 23.18
N VAL A 587 -56.11 22.10 24.01
CA VAL A 587 -56.58 22.79 25.22
C VAL A 587 -57.58 23.89 24.85
N VAL A 588 -57.26 24.73 23.87
CA VAL A 588 -58.16 25.80 23.39
C VAL A 588 -59.45 25.20 22.84
N LEU A 589 -59.38 24.15 22.03
CA LEU A 589 -60.54 23.46 21.47
C LEU A 589 -61.42 22.83 22.57
N ALA A 590 -60.82 22.21 23.59
CA ALA A 590 -61.54 21.63 24.71
C ALA A 590 -62.26 22.70 25.54
N LEU A 591 -61.62 23.86 25.76
CA LEU A 591 -62.22 25.00 26.47
C LEU A 591 -63.41 25.61 25.69
N ILE A 592 -63.30 25.72 24.37
CA ILE A 592 -64.36 26.30 23.51
C ILE A 592 -65.54 25.32 23.36
N THR A 593 -65.26 24.07 23.03
CA THR A 593 -66.31 23.11 22.65
C THR A 593 -66.94 22.40 23.85
N LYS A 594 -66.22 22.28 24.98
CA LYS A 594 -66.62 21.54 26.19
C LYS A 594 -67.11 20.11 25.93
N ARG A 595 -66.67 19.52 24.81
CA ARG A 595 -67.05 18.19 24.33
C ARG A 595 -66.09 17.13 24.88
N LYS A 596 -66.60 15.94 25.23
CA LYS A 596 -65.80 14.84 25.79
C LYS A 596 -64.70 14.38 24.82
N GLU A 597 -64.99 14.46 23.53
CA GLU A 597 -64.09 14.12 22.43
C GLU A 597 -62.86 15.03 22.41
N ALA A 598 -63.00 16.32 22.77
CA ALA A 598 -61.89 17.26 22.80
C ALA A 598 -60.92 16.96 23.97
N TYR A 599 -61.44 16.49 25.11
CA TYR A 599 -60.60 16.03 26.22
C TYR A 599 -59.85 14.74 25.88
N LEU A 600 -60.49 13.80 25.17
CA LEU A 600 -59.83 12.60 24.63
C LEU A 600 -58.71 12.97 23.65
N GLY A 601 -58.99 13.89 22.74
CA GLY A 601 -57.99 14.39 21.79
C GLY A 601 -56.83 15.14 22.46
N LEU A 602 -57.09 15.89 23.54
CA LEU A 602 -56.04 16.50 24.36
C LEU A 602 -55.15 15.43 25.00
N LEU A 603 -55.75 14.38 25.59
CA LEU A 603 -55.02 13.29 26.22
C LEU A 603 -54.12 12.55 25.21
N LEU A 604 -54.63 12.32 24.00
CA LEU A 604 -53.84 11.79 22.88
C LEU A 604 -52.72 12.76 22.46
N SER A 605 -52.97 14.07 22.40
CA SER A 605 -51.93 15.04 22.02
C SER A 605 -50.77 15.13 23.02
N LEU A 606 -51.00 14.82 24.31
CA LEU A 606 -49.94 14.78 25.32
C LEU A 606 -48.89 13.69 25.03
N SER A 607 -49.25 12.63 24.28
CA SER A 607 -48.29 11.62 23.82
C SER A 607 -47.23 12.18 22.86
N ILE A 608 -47.45 13.38 22.31
CA ILE A 608 -46.48 14.11 21.50
C ILE A 608 -45.47 14.84 22.40
N LEU A 609 -45.87 15.26 23.60
CA LEU A 609 -45.01 15.98 24.55
C LEU A 609 -44.09 15.04 25.31
N PHE A 610 -44.62 13.93 25.78
CA PHE A 610 -43.90 12.98 26.61
C PHE A 610 -43.33 11.84 25.78
N PRO A 611 -42.12 11.36 26.11
CA PRO A 611 -41.62 10.15 25.51
C PRO A 611 -42.55 9.00 25.90
N TRP A 612 -43.01 8.24 24.90
CA TRP A 612 -43.84 7.07 25.13
C TRP A 612 -43.00 5.84 25.47
N TRP A 613 -41.70 5.92 25.20
CA TRP A 613 -40.69 4.95 25.63
C TRP A 613 -39.36 5.66 25.94
N GLY A 614 -38.65 5.20 26.96
CA GLY A 614 -37.33 5.72 27.31
C GLY A 614 -36.46 4.68 28.00
N ALA A 615 -35.17 4.71 27.70
CA ALA A 615 -34.15 3.88 28.33
C ALA A 615 -33.06 4.76 28.91
N LYS A 616 -32.64 4.46 30.15
CA LYS A 616 -31.56 5.16 30.84
C LYS A 616 -30.37 4.21 31.06
N GLY A 617 -29.23 4.56 30.47
CA GLY A 617 -27.91 3.98 30.71
C GLY A 617 -26.87 5.09 30.85
N THR A 618 -25.69 4.93 30.26
CA THR A 618 -24.68 6.02 30.16
C THR A 618 -25.12 7.19 29.27
N SER A 619 -26.05 6.92 28.35
CA SER A 619 -26.78 7.90 27.55
C SER A 619 -28.27 7.73 27.84
N SER A 620 -29.06 8.80 27.77
CA SER A 620 -30.51 8.71 27.87
C SER A 620 -31.12 8.71 26.48
N THR A 621 -31.87 7.67 26.15
CA THR A 621 -32.61 7.58 24.89
C THR A 621 -34.09 7.74 25.13
N SER A 622 -34.75 8.53 24.31
CA SER A 622 -36.20 8.75 24.39
C SER A 622 -36.81 8.65 23.00
N LEU A 623 -37.91 7.91 22.90
CA LEU A 623 -38.69 7.79 21.68
C LEU A 623 -39.90 8.71 21.76
N TYR A 624 -40.09 9.53 20.73
CA TYR A 624 -41.21 10.46 20.62
C TYR A 624 -42.15 10.04 19.50
N LEU A 625 -43.43 10.40 19.61
CA LEU A 625 -44.43 10.09 18.58
C LEU A 625 -44.24 10.96 17.33
N PHE A 626 -43.71 12.17 17.49
CA PHE A 626 -43.53 13.11 16.38
C PHE A 626 -42.33 14.06 16.57
N PRO A 627 -41.39 14.11 15.60
CA PRO A 627 -41.22 13.15 14.51
C PRO A 627 -40.88 11.75 15.05
N PRO A 628 -41.16 10.67 14.29
CA PRO A 628 -40.85 9.31 14.68
C PRO A 628 -39.34 9.06 14.54
N SER A 629 -38.54 9.65 15.43
CA SER A 629 -37.09 9.51 15.45
C SER A 629 -36.61 9.10 16.84
N MET A 630 -35.75 8.09 16.91
CA MET A 630 -35.04 7.73 18.13
C MET A 630 -33.95 8.79 18.38
N ILE A 631 -33.92 9.37 19.57
CA ILE A 631 -32.97 10.44 19.91
C ILE A 631 -32.18 10.00 21.12
N GLU A 632 -30.89 9.80 20.90
CA GLU A 632 -29.92 9.55 21.95
C GLU A 632 -29.34 10.89 22.41
N MET A 633 -29.52 11.21 23.69
CA MET A 633 -28.82 12.32 24.32
C MET A 633 -27.59 11.74 25.03
N LYS A 634 -26.39 12.04 24.49
CA LYS A 634 -25.14 11.81 25.23
C LYS A 634 -25.12 12.77 26.42
N SER A 635 -24.93 12.25 27.63
CA SER A 635 -24.61 13.09 28.79
C SER A 635 -23.30 13.80 28.48
N THR A 636 -23.30 15.12 28.51
CA THR A 636 -22.06 15.90 28.63
C THR A 636 -21.30 15.52 29.89
#